data_AF-A0A661UD88-F1
#
_entry.id   AF-A0A661UD88-F1
#
_cell.length_a   1.000
_cell.length_b   1.000
_cell.length_c   1.000
_cell.angle_alpha   90.00
_cell.angle_beta   90.00
_cell.angle_gamma   90.00
#
_symmetry.space_group_name_H-M   'P 1'
#
loop_
_entity.id
_entity.type
_entity.pdbx_description
1 polymer ?
#
loop_
_entity_poly.entity_id
_entity_poly.type
_entity_poly.pdbx_seq_one_letter_code
_entity_poly.pdbx_strand_id
1 'polypeptide(L)'
;MRKVLLFTSIVALTVGILGNCLALQRYQSLVKPLPESTVLPASDDQTSRRAGSESGVLVALDSRGDYIRDLTCKTIISQSAEAALKIVPNWLKMDLYDMFTRMSSDDQEDYGQLLLSISDPRLIDEVAFTIAHSSRAVLSATDPEVYLVNAQLLYRVDPDISYADIVDYGEPGVDADYYSTIIYTTVASGATVQYELPADIYYWYVVHPKLGDENPSMSPVLSDRTSTYGYFWREYLFYNPSSEYDYSLNVMVREPNLLGSSDLSGWNPAAPGYLDSGGIEGVIVGGPGVERPVLIEWAWSYGRVIFTTLELERAAAAGKGNLLENLLMRSSGYNDELLVPRGPGQDQVAILDGSNNSAILDPITETLDRNDVVYQFVSMEEMYSQSRWGYFSKVIIPSHQSYDFYASIATTGFMDNFKWWMSNVGGVMEVHGACDANQSWEGLTLFGRGYVPGPVSEMKINPYPVLGDVIKKATHVWDDSYVNAGLPRYRPFEDNSMAVDVITNWASRMLSFQARGNRPIQPNQICFEHNGNCGEIQDLINAAARTCLVPSAGVNNHTWDHVTCEFWDREWHGYQVGWNVGNASIANQGVLSDKDLGGGKDLSAVLKDRGDTYPINATSRYSKVCHFHVRVEDLKGNPVDCAKVIPYVRYFNKPNGQLVSPLSAFTDSTGELVMDLGNKRDFWFRVKSRVGDVNLTREPLLTNTVADEDYEHTFQVEGLMPHLPPIESVDFPPVQQYSYKILVSYNVDYETQYNLPMSTFGNDCPGVGNIDFFILKSEDFHKYSQGKPFSAYEWRHNVAGDQFEVNIPDEEVYYLVFSNEDTLIVKEFLSIALSVYQNSQGAWVPLEDYSNFLGVPAGHSYVIMFNNRLAPSIYAAGFFNAEVDSSGSCQLGVRAFVFDPNGPYDVSRVELCYGGVPLGKFLRDDGKYDDAIAGDGIFTFSERFMPGTLDPAVYRLEILATDIAGNKSVSWPYLNILSVPLGFSEPTFKSFQTRMTVQKSRRAAGGAPVILGGGFFGRDTVQTGDIFRILAYVDDPDGLSDIDRVELFLEGGLPTGVLLHDDGLEGDDHADDGIYTFQTFMPAGLPTGNLTLEIIAFDKSGNSSATYPYFTVR
;
A
#
# COMPACT_ATOMS: atom_id res chain seq x y z
N MET A 1 56.39 -9.65 -2.58
CA MET A 1 55.02 -9.16 -2.29
C MET A 1 54.71 -7.96 -3.19
N ARG A 2 54.51 -8.23 -4.49
CA ARG A 2 54.04 -7.30 -5.53
C ARG A 2 53.35 -8.19 -6.57
N LYS A 3 52.02 -8.24 -6.52
CA LYS A 3 51.06 -8.84 -7.48
C LYS A 3 49.66 -8.57 -6.88
N VAL A 4 48.60 -8.70 -7.69
CA VAL A 4 47.21 -8.27 -7.42
C VAL A 4 47.00 -6.75 -7.48
N LEU A 5 46.84 -6.24 -8.71
CA LEU A 5 46.08 -5.03 -9.07
C LEU A 5 46.13 -4.86 -10.59
N LEU A 6 45.32 -5.63 -11.32
CA LEU A 6 45.15 -5.47 -12.78
C LEU A 6 43.81 -6.04 -13.31
N PHE A 7 42.71 -5.77 -12.60
CA PHE A 7 41.34 -5.96 -13.12
C PHE A 7 40.37 -4.83 -12.71
N THR A 8 40.78 -3.89 -11.84
CA THR A 8 39.99 -2.75 -11.36
C THR A 8 40.44 -1.42 -11.96
N SER A 9 40.71 -1.37 -13.28
CA SER A 9 41.27 -0.17 -13.93
C SER A 9 40.76 0.12 -15.35
N ILE A 10 39.47 -0.17 -15.62
CA ILE A 10 38.72 0.41 -16.76
C ILE A 10 37.46 1.17 -16.31
N VAL A 11 37.01 1.02 -15.05
CA VAL A 11 35.87 1.79 -14.48
C VAL A 11 36.38 2.84 -13.49
N ALA A 12 36.77 4.02 -13.99
CA ALA A 12 36.68 5.35 -13.34
C ALA A 12 37.54 6.41 -14.05
N LEU A 13 37.01 7.10 -15.07
CA LEU A 13 37.54 8.42 -15.49
C LEU A 13 36.46 9.42 -15.97
N THR A 14 35.33 9.39 -15.26
CA THR A 14 34.39 10.51 -15.05
C THR A 14 33.70 10.15 -13.72
N VAL A 15 33.72 10.94 -12.64
CA VAL A 15 33.73 12.39 -12.50
C VAL A 15 34.73 12.83 -11.42
N GLY A 16 35.44 13.93 -11.65
CA GLY A 16 36.14 14.66 -10.59
C GLY A 16 35.33 15.88 -10.13
N ILE A 17 35.66 16.39 -8.94
CA ILE A 17 35.17 17.64 -8.31
C ILE A 17 33.89 17.49 -7.47
N LEU A 18 34.06 17.06 -6.21
CA LEU A 18 33.83 17.91 -5.02
C LEU A 18 34.21 17.19 -3.71
N GLY A 19 34.63 17.95 -2.68
CA GLY A 19 34.49 17.50 -1.28
C GLY A 19 35.69 16.87 -0.55
N ASN A 20 36.87 17.50 -0.55
CA ASN A 20 37.85 17.25 0.53
C ASN A 20 37.31 17.80 1.87
N CYS A 21 37.27 16.99 2.93
CA CYS A 21 37.79 17.35 4.27
C CYS A 21 37.71 16.19 5.29
N LEU A 22 38.88 15.76 5.77
CA LEU A 22 39.33 15.78 7.19
C LEU A 22 38.30 15.47 8.32
N ALA A 23 38.57 14.66 9.36
CA ALA A 23 39.80 13.96 9.76
C ALA A 23 39.64 13.09 11.04
N LEU A 24 40.59 12.16 11.27
CA LEU A 24 41.12 11.66 12.56
C LEU A 24 40.25 10.82 13.55
N GLN A 25 40.67 9.53 13.73
CA GLN A 25 41.17 8.88 14.99
C GLN A 25 40.23 8.72 16.24
N ARG A 26 40.30 7.67 17.10
CA ARG A 26 41.19 6.47 17.28
C ARG A 26 40.61 5.46 18.33
N TYR A 27 40.93 4.16 18.18
CA TYR A 27 41.29 3.13 19.20
C TYR A 27 40.29 2.32 20.10
N GLN A 28 40.22 1.00 19.78
CA GLN A 28 40.57 -0.22 20.58
C GLN A 28 39.94 -0.60 21.95
N SER A 29 39.32 -1.80 22.02
CA SER A 29 39.77 -3.04 22.75
C SER A 29 38.72 -4.17 22.57
N LEU A 30 38.98 -5.38 22.05
CA LEU A 30 39.80 -6.56 22.44
C LEU A 30 39.29 -7.41 23.63
N VAL A 31 38.84 -8.66 23.37
CA VAL A 31 39.32 -9.96 23.94
C VAL A 31 38.44 -11.15 23.47
N LYS A 32 39.06 -12.32 23.19
CA LYS A 32 38.48 -13.68 22.96
C LYS A 32 39.21 -14.65 23.93
N PRO A 33 38.66 -15.81 24.38
CA PRO A 33 38.78 -17.07 23.60
C PRO A 33 37.70 -18.18 23.84
N LEU A 34 37.81 -19.30 23.09
CA LEU A 34 37.05 -20.58 23.20
C LEU A 34 37.65 -21.55 24.25
N PRO A 35 37.00 -22.68 24.61
CA PRO A 35 37.43 -23.99 24.04
C PRO A 35 36.41 -25.18 23.96
N GLU A 36 36.66 -26.07 22.97
CA GLU A 36 36.68 -27.56 22.98
C GLU A 36 35.47 -28.53 23.22
N SER A 37 35.16 -29.28 22.14
CA SER A 37 35.18 -30.77 22.02
C SER A 37 33.95 -31.67 22.34
N THR A 38 33.58 -32.53 21.36
CA THR A 38 33.40 -34.00 21.54
C THR A 38 33.45 -34.74 20.18
N VAL A 39 33.64 -36.06 20.17
CA VAL A 39 34.02 -36.88 18.99
C VAL A 39 33.15 -38.17 18.88
N LEU A 40 32.73 -38.49 17.65
CA LEU A 40 32.40 -39.78 16.96
C LEU A 40 32.04 -41.05 17.80
N PRO A 41 31.13 -41.94 17.30
CA PRO A 41 31.59 -43.02 16.41
C PRO A 41 30.64 -43.42 15.26
N ALA A 42 31.17 -44.19 14.31
CA ALA A 42 30.47 -44.77 13.16
C ALA A 42 29.88 -46.17 13.44
N SER A 43 29.11 -46.71 12.49
CA SER A 43 28.82 -48.14 12.39
C SER A 43 28.84 -48.61 10.92
N ASP A 44 29.75 -49.52 10.60
CA ASP A 44 29.90 -50.17 9.29
C ASP A 44 28.79 -51.20 8.99
N ASP A 45 28.60 -51.56 7.71
CA ASP A 45 29.07 -52.85 7.12
C ASP A 45 28.18 -53.36 5.96
N GLN A 46 28.75 -53.35 4.74
CA GLN A 46 28.91 -54.47 3.76
C GLN A 46 27.72 -55.43 3.43
N THR A 47 27.52 -56.03 2.24
CA THR A 47 28.28 -56.28 0.97
C THR A 47 27.28 -56.75 -0.14
N SER A 48 27.59 -56.96 -1.43
CA SER A 48 28.52 -56.36 -2.43
C SER A 48 28.40 -57.10 -3.80
N ARG A 49 28.88 -56.49 -4.90
CA ARG A 49 29.22 -57.09 -6.24
C ARG A 49 28.02 -57.51 -7.13
N ARG A 50 27.99 -57.19 -8.44
CA ARG A 50 29.03 -57.42 -9.48
C ARG A 50 28.99 -56.40 -10.64
N ALA A 51 30.03 -56.44 -11.48
CA ALA A 51 30.37 -55.47 -12.53
C ALA A 51 29.95 -55.86 -13.97
N GLY A 52 30.04 -54.88 -14.88
CA GLY A 52 29.83 -54.96 -16.34
C GLY A 52 28.56 -54.21 -16.78
N SER A 53 28.55 -53.32 -17.78
CA SER A 53 29.59 -52.92 -18.74
C SER A 53 29.19 -51.61 -19.48
N GLU A 54 30.18 -50.81 -19.88
CA GLU A 54 30.19 -49.85 -21.01
C GLU A 54 29.17 -48.67 -21.11
N SER A 55 29.75 -47.46 -21.12
CA SER A 55 29.46 -46.31 -22.03
C SER A 55 28.28 -45.33 -21.79
N GLY A 56 28.58 -44.04 -22.02
CA GLY A 56 27.65 -42.95 -22.35
C GLY A 56 27.21 -42.05 -21.18
N VAL A 57 27.87 -40.89 -21.04
CA VAL A 57 27.54 -39.79 -20.10
C VAL A 57 26.35 -38.99 -20.65
N LEU A 58 25.48 -38.45 -19.79
CA LEU A 58 24.39 -37.54 -20.21
C LEU A 58 24.68 -36.10 -19.79
N VAL A 59 24.58 -35.17 -20.74
CA VAL A 59 24.73 -33.71 -20.55
C VAL A 59 23.45 -33.03 -21.04
N ALA A 60 23.02 -31.99 -20.33
CA ALA A 60 21.79 -31.24 -20.60
C ALA A 60 21.98 -30.17 -21.70
N LEU A 61 20.92 -29.82 -22.44
CA LEU A 61 20.92 -28.71 -23.40
C LEU A 61 19.83 -27.68 -23.03
N ASP A 62 20.18 -26.39 -23.08
CA ASP A 62 19.21 -25.30 -23.07
C ASP A 62 18.55 -25.18 -24.46
N SER A 63 17.27 -24.84 -24.50
CA SER A 63 16.42 -25.03 -25.68
C SER A 63 15.52 -23.83 -25.97
N ARG A 64 16.03 -22.60 -25.85
CA ARG A 64 15.28 -21.38 -26.18
C ARG A 64 15.91 -20.58 -27.32
N GLY A 65 15.60 -21.05 -28.53
CA GLY A 65 15.45 -20.23 -29.72
C GLY A 65 14.05 -19.65 -29.83
N ASP A 66 13.54 -19.05 -28.75
CA ASP A 66 12.24 -18.36 -28.74
C ASP A 66 12.32 -17.19 -29.74
N TYR A 67 11.32 -17.03 -30.60
CA TYR A 67 11.28 -15.93 -31.56
C TYR A 67 10.97 -14.62 -30.85
N ILE A 68 10.27 -14.65 -29.70
CA ILE A 68 9.96 -13.49 -28.86
C ILE A 68 10.84 -13.51 -27.59
N ARG A 69 11.44 -12.36 -27.24
CA ARG A 69 12.20 -12.17 -25.98
C ARG A 69 11.94 -10.80 -25.37
N ASP A 70 11.55 -10.76 -24.10
CA ASP A 70 11.57 -9.54 -23.29
C ASP A 70 13.00 -8.99 -23.15
N LEU A 71 13.21 -7.72 -23.48
CA LEU A 71 14.47 -7.01 -23.20
C LEU A 71 14.37 -6.12 -21.97
N THR A 72 13.21 -5.51 -21.73
CA THR A 72 12.92 -4.82 -20.47
C THR A 72 12.47 -5.86 -19.44
N CYS A 73 13.32 -6.17 -18.45
CA CYS A 73 12.96 -7.07 -17.36
C CYS A 73 11.90 -6.45 -16.45
N LYS A 74 11.06 -7.30 -15.81
CA LYS A 74 10.20 -6.87 -14.70
C LYS A 74 11.08 -6.40 -13.53
N THR A 75 10.58 -5.47 -12.73
CA THR A 75 11.27 -4.98 -11.54
C THR A 75 11.43 -6.14 -10.56
N ILE A 76 12.66 -6.43 -10.16
CA ILE A 76 12.96 -7.48 -9.19
C ILE A 76 12.39 -7.03 -7.84
N ILE A 77 11.54 -7.88 -7.27
CA ILE A 77 11.02 -7.76 -5.90
C ILE A 77 11.55 -8.94 -5.08
N SER A 78 11.38 -8.91 -3.76
CA SER A 78 11.82 -10.02 -2.89
C SER A 78 11.13 -11.35 -3.27
N GLN A 79 11.78 -12.47 -2.93
CA GLN A 79 11.24 -13.81 -3.19
C GLN A 79 9.86 -14.00 -2.53
N SER A 80 9.65 -13.41 -1.36
CA SER A 80 8.39 -13.48 -0.63
C SER A 80 7.32 -12.58 -1.22
N ALA A 81 7.68 -11.40 -1.76
CA ALA A 81 6.77 -10.58 -2.55
C ALA A 81 6.33 -11.31 -3.84
N GLU A 82 7.24 -11.96 -4.57
CA GLU A 82 6.89 -12.79 -5.74
C GLU A 82 5.99 -13.98 -5.38
N ALA A 83 6.18 -14.57 -4.21
CA ALA A 83 5.35 -15.68 -3.73
C ALA A 83 3.95 -15.18 -3.28
N ALA A 84 3.87 -14.04 -2.58
CA ALA A 84 2.61 -13.41 -2.20
C ALA A 84 1.76 -13.03 -3.43
N LEU A 85 2.39 -12.51 -4.49
CA LEU A 85 1.69 -12.22 -5.75
C LEU A 85 1.07 -13.44 -6.43
N LYS A 86 1.42 -14.67 -6.04
CA LYS A 86 0.83 -15.91 -6.59
C LYS A 86 -0.44 -16.35 -5.86
N ILE A 87 -0.75 -15.80 -4.67
CA ILE A 87 -1.93 -16.15 -3.86
C ILE A 87 -3.02 -15.07 -3.85
N VAL A 88 -2.70 -13.82 -4.21
CA VAL A 88 -3.67 -12.73 -4.37
C VAL A 88 -4.47 -12.83 -5.68
N PRO A 89 -5.72 -12.34 -5.74
CA PRO A 89 -6.54 -12.38 -6.95
C PRO A 89 -5.99 -11.46 -8.05
N ASN A 90 -6.28 -11.75 -9.32
CA ASN A 90 -5.64 -11.02 -10.44
C ASN A 90 -6.00 -9.53 -10.45
N TRP A 91 -7.26 -9.19 -10.15
CA TRP A 91 -7.74 -7.81 -10.08
C TRP A 91 -6.93 -6.91 -9.15
N LEU A 92 -6.27 -7.47 -8.14
CA LEU A 92 -5.47 -6.75 -7.14
C LEU A 92 -3.95 -6.92 -7.32
N LYS A 93 -3.55 -7.94 -8.09
CA LYS A 93 -2.16 -8.40 -8.23
C LYS A 93 -1.22 -7.29 -8.70
N MET A 94 -1.67 -6.41 -9.60
CA MET A 94 -0.83 -5.35 -10.15
C MET A 94 -0.66 -4.16 -9.22
N ASP A 95 -1.69 -3.79 -8.45
CA ASP A 95 -1.60 -2.67 -7.49
C ASP A 95 -0.66 -3.06 -6.35
N LEU A 96 -0.73 -4.33 -5.90
CA LEU A 96 0.20 -4.88 -4.93
C LEU A 96 1.62 -5.01 -5.50
N TYR A 97 1.79 -5.48 -6.75
CA TYR A 97 3.10 -5.51 -7.41
C TYR A 97 3.71 -4.11 -7.51
N ASP A 98 2.92 -3.13 -7.97
CA ASP A 98 3.34 -1.73 -8.05
C ASP A 98 3.72 -1.17 -6.67
N MET A 99 2.95 -1.47 -5.62
CA MET A 99 3.32 -1.13 -4.25
C MET A 99 4.67 -1.73 -3.85
N PHE A 100 4.88 -3.03 -4.07
CA PHE A 100 6.18 -3.69 -3.80
C PHE A 100 7.33 -3.02 -4.55
N THR A 101 7.17 -2.64 -5.83
CA THR A 101 8.23 -1.94 -6.58
C THR A 101 8.61 -0.56 -6.02
N ARG A 102 7.76 0.04 -5.18
CA ARG A 102 7.97 1.36 -4.55
C ARG A 102 8.49 1.26 -3.10
N MET A 103 8.50 0.06 -2.52
CA MET A 103 8.96 -0.28 -1.16
C MET A 103 10.48 -0.53 -1.09
N SER A 104 11.05 -0.61 0.13
CA SER A 104 12.41 -1.14 0.32
C SER A 104 12.41 -2.68 0.22
N SER A 105 13.59 -3.30 0.07
CA SER A 105 13.73 -4.77 0.09
C SER A 105 13.19 -5.40 1.37
N ASP A 106 13.34 -4.69 2.48
CA ASP A 106 13.01 -5.18 3.82
C ASP A 106 11.49 -5.10 4.00
N ASP A 107 10.85 -3.98 3.61
CA ASP A 107 9.37 -3.86 3.59
C ASP A 107 8.74 -4.91 2.64
N GLN A 108 9.33 -5.16 1.47
CA GLN A 108 8.84 -6.18 0.53
C GLN A 108 8.86 -7.58 1.15
N GLU A 109 9.90 -7.91 1.92
CA GLU A 109 10.00 -9.17 2.62
C GLU A 109 8.99 -9.26 3.77
N ASP A 110 8.87 -8.22 4.61
CA ASP A 110 7.95 -8.20 5.75
C ASP A 110 6.47 -8.31 5.30
N TYR A 111 6.03 -7.49 4.33
CA TYR A 111 4.66 -7.54 3.82
C TYR A 111 4.39 -8.79 2.95
N GLY A 112 5.41 -9.30 2.24
CA GLY A 112 5.32 -10.57 1.50
C GLY A 112 5.14 -11.76 2.45
N GLN A 113 5.95 -11.84 3.51
CA GLN A 113 5.84 -12.88 4.54
C GLN A 113 4.52 -12.77 5.32
N LEU A 114 4.04 -11.55 5.61
CA LEU A 114 2.74 -11.35 6.24
C LEU A 114 1.62 -12.05 5.46
N LEU A 115 1.52 -11.80 4.14
CA LEU A 115 0.53 -12.43 3.26
C LEU A 115 0.69 -13.96 3.19
N LEU A 116 1.92 -14.46 3.12
CA LEU A 116 2.21 -15.90 3.11
C LEU A 116 1.93 -16.60 4.44
N SER A 117 1.89 -15.86 5.55
CA SER A 117 1.61 -16.39 6.89
C SER A 117 0.11 -16.52 7.20
N ILE A 118 -0.77 -15.98 6.35
CA ILE A 118 -2.22 -15.96 6.58
C ILE A 118 -2.78 -17.39 6.55
N SER A 119 -3.32 -17.83 7.71
CA SER A 119 -3.84 -19.20 7.87
C SER A 119 -5.30 -19.40 7.42
N ASP A 120 -6.08 -18.33 7.29
CA ASP A 120 -7.43 -18.35 6.70
C ASP A 120 -7.37 -17.63 5.35
N PRO A 121 -7.36 -18.35 4.21
CA PRO A 121 -7.13 -17.75 2.89
C PRO A 121 -8.13 -16.68 2.47
N ARG A 122 -9.30 -16.62 3.13
CA ARG A 122 -10.34 -15.63 2.87
C ARG A 122 -9.95 -14.21 3.26
N LEU A 123 -8.91 -14.06 4.10
CA LEU A 123 -8.38 -12.75 4.52
C LEU A 123 -7.35 -12.16 3.56
N ILE A 124 -6.94 -12.91 2.52
CA ILE A 124 -5.77 -12.56 1.69
C ILE A 124 -6.06 -11.32 0.84
N ASP A 125 -7.25 -11.19 0.27
CA ASP A 125 -7.64 -10.07 -0.58
C ASP A 125 -7.80 -8.77 0.22
N GLU A 126 -8.39 -8.78 1.41
CA GLU A 126 -8.49 -7.59 2.27
C GLU A 126 -7.12 -7.12 2.77
N VAL A 127 -6.25 -8.04 3.20
CA VAL A 127 -4.90 -7.70 3.66
C VAL A 127 -4.07 -7.19 2.47
N ALA A 128 -4.12 -7.86 1.31
CA ALA A 128 -3.45 -7.40 0.11
C ALA A 128 -3.99 -6.05 -0.38
N PHE A 129 -5.31 -5.81 -0.30
CA PHE A 129 -5.95 -4.57 -0.73
C PHE A 129 -5.44 -3.41 0.10
N THR A 130 -5.43 -3.59 1.43
CA THR A 130 -5.01 -2.55 2.36
C THR A 130 -3.50 -2.28 2.31
N ILE A 131 -2.67 -3.25 1.92
CA ILE A 131 -1.25 -3.03 1.62
C ILE A 131 -1.09 -2.25 0.31
N ALA A 132 -1.71 -2.70 -0.78
CA ALA A 132 -1.63 -2.08 -2.11
C ALA A 132 -2.11 -0.62 -2.12
N HIS A 133 -3.15 -0.33 -1.34
CA HIS A 133 -3.84 0.97 -1.30
C HIS A 133 -3.45 1.85 -0.11
N SER A 134 -2.55 1.43 0.78
CA SER A 134 -1.98 2.34 1.79
C SER A 134 -0.84 3.18 1.20
N SER A 135 -0.75 4.46 1.57
CA SER A 135 0.45 5.24 1.23
C SER A 135 1.71 4.63 1.85
N ARG A 136 2.86 4.72 1.18
CA ARG A 136 4.16 4.27 1.76
C ARG A 136 4.47 4.91 3.11
N ALA A 137 4.07 6.17 3.30
CA ALA A 137 4.26 6.88 4.56
C ALA A 137 3.38 6.34 5.70
N VAL A 138 2.22 5.74 5.36
CA VAL A 138 1.37 5.02 6.32
C VAL A 138 1.94 3.64 6.58
N LEU A 139 2.34 2.89 5.55
CA LEU A 139 2.93 1.56 5.68
C LEU A 139 4.19 1.58 6.56
N SER A 140 5.17 2.43 6.27
CA SER A 140 6.38 2.57 7.11
C SER A 140 6.14 3.16 8.51
N ALA A 141 4.92 3.59 8.83
CA ALA A 141 4.53 4.12 10.14
C ALA A 141 3.50 3.23 10.87
N THR A 142 3.13 2.10 10.27
CA THR A 142 2.12 1.15 10.77
C THR A 142 2.81 -0.19 11.01
N ASP A 143 2.50 -0.85 12.13
CA ASP A 143 2.94 -2.22 12.35
C ASP A 143 2.22 -3.14 11.33
N PRO A 144 2.94 -3.93 10.50
CA PRO A 144 2.31 -4.78 9.49
C PRO A 144 1.20 -5.70 10.03
N GLU A 145 1.30 -6.16 11.29
CA GLU A 145 0.31 -7.03 11.91
C GLU A 145 -1.08 -6.35 12.05
N VAL A 146 -1.16 -5.01 12.09
CA VAL A 146 -2.42 -4.25 12.12
C VAL A 146 -3.32 -4.57 10.94
N TYR A 147 -2.74 -4.81 9.76
CA TYR A 147 -3.52 -5.11 8.54
C TYR A 147 -4.22 -6.47 8.64
N LEU A 148 -3.50 -7.49 9.14
CA LEU A 148 -4.05 -8.82 9.40
C LEU A 148 -5.08 -8.79 10.54
N VAL A 149 -4.79 -8.09 11.64
CA VAL A 149 -5.71 -7.93 12.78
C VAL A 149 -7.00 -7.23 12.34
N ASN A 150 -6.93 -6.19 11.51
CA ASN A 150 -8.12 -5.53 10.96
C ASN A 150 -8.99 -6.48 10.12
N ALA A 151 -8.39 -7.30 9.25
CA ALA A 151 -9.13 -8.29 8.46
C ALA A 151 -9.76 -9.37 9.34
N GLN A 152 -9.00 -9.97 10.28
CA GLN A 152 -9.52 -10.94 11.24
C GLN A 152 -10.71 -10.39 12.06
N LEU A 153 -10.65 -9.11 12.44
CA LEU A 153 -11.70 -8.47 13.22
C LEU A 153 -12.98 -8.23 12.41
N LEU A 154 -12.95 -8.14 11.08
CA LEU A 154 -14.16 -8.08 10.24
C LEU A 154 -14.99 -9.37 10.43
N TYR A 155 -14.40 -10.53 10.12
CA TYR A 155 -15.05 -11.84 10.25
C TYR A 155 -15.35 -12.24 11.71
N ARG A 156 -14.69 -11.60 12.69
CA ARG A 156 -14.97 -11.82 14.12
C ARG A 156 -16.23 -11.07 14.59
N VAL A 157 -16.52 -9.89 14.05
CA VAL A 157 -17.73 -9.10 14.42
C VAL A 157 -18.95 -9.45 13.57
N ASP A 158 -18.74 -9.90 12.33
CA ASP A 158 -19.77 -10.33 11.39
C ASP A 158 -20.90 -11.19 12.01
N PRO A 159 -20.65 -12.35 12.66
CA PRO A 159 -21.70 -13.18 13.26
C PRO A 159 -22.40 -12.56 14.48
N ASP A 160 -21.91 -11.43 14.99
CA ASP A 160 -22.54 -10.65 16.06
C ASP A 160 -23.44 -9.50 15.53
N ILE A 161 -23.47 -9.26 14.20
CA ILE A 161 -24.20 -8.16 13.56
C ILE A 161 -25.39 -8.71 12.75
N SER A 162 -26.62 -8.45 13.19
CA SER A 162 -27.82 -9.09 12.64
C SER A 162 -28.37 -8.50 11.32
N TYR A 163 -27.67 -7.56 10.70
CA TYR A 163 -28.12 -6.84 9.49
C TYR A 163 -27.12 -6.89 8.33
N ALA A 164 -25.96 -7.51 8.53
CA ALA A 164 -24.86 -7.57 7.59
C ALA A 164 -24.28 -8.99 7.63
N ASP A 165 -24.07 -9.59 6.46
CA ASP A 165 -23.34 -10.85 6.31
C ASP A 165 -22.19 -10.61 5.31
N ILE A 166 -20.94 -10.80 5.71
CA ILE A 166 -19.79 -10.85 4.79
C ILE A 166 -19.93 -12.10 3.92
N VAL A 167 -19.79 -11.92 2.60
CA VAL A 167 -19.88 -13.00 1.61
C VAL A 167 -18.63 -13.06 0.74
N ASP A 168 -18.10 -14.27 0.63
CA ASP A 168 -16.90 -14.59 -0.16
C ASP A 168 -17.33 -15.15 -1.52
N TYR A 169 -16.88 -14.53 -2.61
CA TYR A 169 -17.12 -14.98 -3.99
C TYR A 169 -15.85 -15.61 -4.57
N GLY A 170 -15.93 -16.91 -4.90
CA GLY A 170 -14.79 -17.72 -5.37
C GLY A 170 -14.00 -18.37 -4.22
N GLU A 171 -13.19 -19.38 -4.54
CA GLU A 171 -12.33 -20.09 -3.58
C GLU A 171 -10.85 -19.67 -3.74
N PRO A 172 -10.21 -19.07 -2.72
CA PRO A 172 -8.81 -18.64 -2.79
C PRO A 172 -7.85 -19.79 -3.18
N GLY A 173 -7.04 -19.56 -4.22
CA GLY A 173 -6.12 -20.56 -4.77
C GLY A 173 -6.76 -21.57 -5.73
N VAL A 174 -8.07 -21.48 -5.98
CA VAL A 174 -8.80 -22.22 -7.01
C VAL A 174 -9.32 -21.26 -8.08
N ASP A 175 -10.09 -20.26 -7.67
CA ASP A 175 -10.54 -19.17 -8.52
C ASP A 175 -9.49 -18.06 -8.56
N ALA A 176 -9.23 -17.51 -9.75
CA ALA A 176 -8.15 -16.55 -9.95
C ALA A 176 -8.54 -15.10 -9.60
N ASP A 177 -9.84 -14.83 -9.47
CA ASP A 177 -10.42 -13.51 -9.19
C ASP A 177 -11.52 -13.61 -8.13
N TYR A 178 -11.16 -14.21 -6.99
CA TYR A 178 -12.00 -14.20 -5.80
C TYR A 178 -12.05 -12.79 -5.17
N TYR A 179 -13.13 -12.48 -4.48
CA TYR A 179 -13.32 -11.23 -3.74
C TYR A 179 -14.41 -11.38 -2.67
N SER A 180 -14.36 -10.56 -1.63
CA SER A 180 -15.41 -10.48 -0.61
C SER A 180 -16.20 -9.17 -0.70
N THR A 181 -17.44 -9.20 -0.22
CA THR A 181 -18.30 -8.01 -0.02
C THR A 181 -19.31 -8.29 1.10
N ILE A 182 -20.32 -7.42 1.29
CA ILE A 182 -21.36 -7.59 2.32
C ILE A 182 -22.75 -7.58 1.69
N ILE A 183 -23.62 -8.47 2.17
CA ILE A 183 -25.07 -8.40 1.95
C ILE A 183 -25.72 -7.74 3.17
N TYR A 184 -26.46 -6.65 2.93
CA TYR A 184 -27.18 -5.90 3.96
C TYR A 184 -28.68 -6.10 3.94
N THR A 185 -29.26 -6.23 5.13
CA THR A 185 -30.67 -5.99 5.36
C THR A 185 -30.91 -4.47 5.45
N THR A 186 -31.77 -3.92 4.60
CA THR A 186 -32.18 -2.49 4.61
C THR A 186 -33.70 -2.38 4.45
N VAL A 187 -34.30 -1.26 4.84
CA VAL A 187 -35.74 -1.00 4.65
C VAL A 187 -35.91 0.02 3.52
N ALA A 188 -36.46 -0.44 2.40
CA ALA A 188 -36.71 0.37 1.22
C ALA A 188 -38.21 0.45 0.93
N SER A 189 -38.76 1.67 0.86
CA SER A 189 -40.17 1.97 0.66
C SER A 189 -41.10 1.22 1.64
N GLY A 190 -40.65 1.06 2.89
CA GLY A 190 -41.36 0.34 3.94
C GLY A 190 -41.33 -1.19 3.85
N ALA A 191 -40.49 -1.76 2.97
CA ALA A 191 -40.26 -3.20 2.87
C ALA A 191 -38.81 -3.55 3.21
N THR A 192 -38.61 -4.60 4.02
CA THR A 192 -37.28 -5.17 4.27
C THR A 192 -36.77 -5.84 2.99
N VAL A 193 -35.59 -5.45 2.53
CA VAL A 193 -34.93 -5.98 1.33
C VAL A 193 -33.47 -6.32 1.65
N GLN A 194 -32.92 -7.28 0.91
CA GLN A 194 -31.47 -7.51 0.88
C GLN A 194 -30.82 -6.62 -0.20
N TYR A 195 -29.62 -6.11 0.10
CA TYR A 195 -28.82 -5.28 -0.79
C TYR A 195 -27.36 -5.72 -0.71
N GLU A 196 -26.83 -6.21 -1.82
CA GLU A 196 -25.40 -6.49 -1.95
C GLU A 196 -24.64 -5.18 -2.17
N LEU A 197 -23.62 -4.96 -1.34
CA LEU A 197 -22.76 -3.79 -1.42
C LEU A 197 -21.79 -3.91 -2.61
N PRO A 198 -21.53 -2.84 -3.38
CA PRO A 198 -20.44 -2.82 -4.35
C PRO A 198 -19.09 -3.10 -3.66
N ALA A 199 -18.29 -4.00 -4.24
CA ALA A 199 -17.04 -4.45 -3.64
C ALA A 199 -16.05 -3.30 -3.40
N ASP A 200 -15.99 -2.32 -4.30
CA ASP A 200 -15.17 -1.11 -4.12
C ASP A 200 -15.58 -0.31 -2.86
N ILE A 201 -16.87 -0.23 -2.55
CA ILE A 201 -17.36 0.43 -1.35
C ILE A 201 -17.02 -0.39 -0.09
N TYR A 202 -17.08 -1.72 -0.16
CA TYR A 202 -16.61 -2.61 0.91
C TYR A 202 -15.12 -2.37 1.21
N TYR A 203 -14.25 -2.53 0.22
CA TYR A 203 -12.80 -2.42 0.42
C TYR A 203 -12.38 -1.01 0.88
N TRP A 204 -12.88 0.06 0.26
CA TRP A 204 -12.46 1.42 0.61
C TRP A 204 -13.04 1.96 1.91
N TYR A 205 -14.28 1.59 2.26
CA TYR A 205 -15.03 2.26 3.33
C TYR A 205 -15.54 1.32 4.43
N VAL A 206 -15.25 0.02 4.37
CA VAL A 206 -15.40 -0.92 5.49
C VAL A 206 -14.06 -1.56 5.85
N VAL A 207 -13.31 -2.07 4.87
CA VAL A 207 -12.04 -2.78 5.08
C VAL A 207 -10.90 -1.81 5.42
N HIS A 208 -10.71 -0.72 4.66
CA HIS A 208 -9.52 0.12 4.78
C HIS A 208 -9.34 0.71 6.20
N PRO A 209 -8.19 0.45 6.88
CA PRO A 209 -8.04 0.70 8.31
C PRO A 209 -7.81 2.17 8.69
N LYS A 210 -7.44 3.01 7.71
CA LYS A 210 -7.27 4.46 7.86
C LYS A 210 -8.57 5.22 7.58
N LEU A 211 -8.93 6.12 8.50
CA LEU A 211 -10.17 6.88 8.55
C LEU A 211 -9.99 8.29 7.97
N GLY A 212 -8.92 9.00 8.35
CA GLY A 212 -8.63 10.37 7.97
C GLY A 212 -7.22 10.82 8.34
N ASP A 213 -7.08 11.63 9.39
CA ASP A 213 -5.82 12.27 9.83
C ASP A 213 -4.82 11.31 10.52
N GLU A 214 -5.29 10.17 11.02
CA GLU A 214 -4.55 9.23 11.87
C GLU A 214 -3.82 8.13 11.08
N ASN A 215 -2.78 7.53 11.66
CA ASN A 215 -2.22 6.29 11.12
C ASN A 215 -2.84 5.09 11.85
N PRO A 216 -3.17 3.98 11.17
CA PRO A 216 -3.57 2.74 11.81
C PRO A 216 -2.53 2.30 12.85
N SER A 217 -2.98 1.91 14.04
CA SER A 217 -2.07 1.49 15.11
C SER A 217 -2.78 0.63 16.14
N MET A 218 -1.99 -0.19 16.82
CA MET A 218 -2.35 -0.93 18.04
C MET A 218 -1.24 -0.81 19.09
N SER A 219 -0.45 0.26 19.04
CA SER A 219 0.69 0.46 19.95
C SER A 219 0.24 0.62 21.42
N PRO A 220 0.90 -0.07 22.38
CA PRO A 220 0.68 0.18 23.81
C PRO A 220 1.34 1.49 24.29
N VAL A 221 2.08 2.21 23.43
CA VAL A 221 2.75 3.46 23.79
C VAL A 221 1.72 4.59 23.91
N LEU A 222 1.68 5.20 25.10
CA LEU A 222 0.79 6.32 25.40
C LEU A 222 1.26 7.61 24.70
N SER A 223 0.27 8.41 24.27
CA SER A 223 0.44 9.66 23.53
C SER A 223 -0.75 10.58 23.81
N ASP A 224 -0.50 11.88 23.96
CA ASP A 224 -1.54 12.89 24.14
C ASP A 224 -2.46 13.03 22.90
N ARG A 225 -2.12 12.43 21.75
CA ARG A 225 -2.93 12.53 20.53
C ARG A 225 -3.27 11.19 19.87
N THR A 226 -2.49 10.14 20.14
CA THR A 226 -2.51 8.91 19.35
C THR A 226 -2.45 7.62 20.18
N SER A 227 -3.01 7.61 21.39
CA SER A 227 -3.05 6.39 22.20
C SER A 227 -4.04 5.37 21.61
N THR A 228 -3.60 4.12 21.50
CA THR A 228 -4.47 2.97 21.13
C THR A 228 -4.50 1.87 22.19
N TYR A 229 -3.72 2.03 23.28
CA TYR A 229 -3.75 1.18 24.47
C TYR A 229 -3.43 -0.30 24.22
N GLY A 230 -2.73 -0.62 23.12
CA GLY A 230 -2.41 -2.00 22.74
C GLY A 230 -3.44 -2.69 21.83
N TYR A 231 -4.47 -1.97 21.36
CA TYR A 231 -5.59 -2.54 20.60
C TYR A 231 -5.90 -1.73 19.35
N PHE A 232 -6.20 -2.37 18.23
CA PHE A 232 -6.71 -1.67 17.06
C PHE A 232 -8.13 -1.13 17.32
N TRP A 233 -8.52 -0.01 16.72
CA TRP A 233 -9.79 0.68 17.03
C TRP A 233 -11.02 -0.22 16.88
N ARG A 234 -11.03 -1.11 15.88
CA ARG A 234 -12.15 -2.04 15.63
C ARG A 234 -12.37 -2.99 16.81
N GLU A 235 -11.30 -3.54 17.38
CA GLU A 235 -11.40 -4.40 18.57
C GLU A 235 -11.75 -3.58 19.81
N TYR A 236 -11.07 -2.44 19.98
CA TYR A 236 -11.25 -1.61 21.16
C TYR A 236 -12.69 -1.11 21.29
N LEU A 237 -13.26 -0.53 20.22
CA LEU A 237 -14.62 -0.03 20.21
C LEU A 237 -15.64 -1.16 20.38
N PHE A 238 -15.52 -2.28 19.65
CA PHE A 238 -16.55 -3.33 19.69
C PHE A 238 -16.56 -4.11 21.01
N TYR A 239 -15.40 -4.48 21.54
CA TYR A 239 -15.29 -5.39 22.69
C TYR A 239 -14.87 -4.75 24.01
N ASN A 240 -14.36 -3.50 24.01
CA ASN A 240 -13.80 -2.84 25.19
C ASN A 240 -12.81 -3.74 25.99
N PRO A 241 -11.74 -4.25 25.36
CA PRO A 241 -10.92 -5.36 25.88
C PRO A 241 -9.99 -4.96 27.04
N SER A 242 -9.76 -3.66 27.26
CA SER A 242 -8.82 -3.16 28.26
C SER A 242 -9.51 -2.92 29.60
N SER A 243 -9.04 -3.59 30.66
CA SER A 243 -9.50 -3.33 32.03
C SER A 243 -8.86 -2.09 32.68
N GLU A 244 -7.75 -1.58 32.12
CA GLU A 244 -7.09 -0.34 32.57
C GLU A 244 -7.66 0.86 31.83
N TYR A 245 -7.85 0.73 30.52
CA TYR A 245 -8.46 1.72 29.64
C TYR A 245 -9.88 1.31 29.27
N ASP A 246 -10.70 1.04 30.29
CA ASP A 246 -12.12 0.70 30.14
C ASP A 246 -12.92 1.97 29.79
N TYR A 247 -13.47 2.05 28.57
CA TYR A 247 -14.31 3.19 28.16
C TYR A 247 -15.77 3.04 28.62
N SER A 248 -16.21 1.85 29.03
CA SER A 248 -17.53 1.71 29.66
C SER A 248 -17.54 2.36 31.05
N LEU A 249 -16.38 2.47 31.70
CA LEU A 249 -16.24 3.11 33.00
C LEU A 249 -16.56 4.60 32.91
N ASN A 250 -17.68 5.00 33.53
CA ASN A 250 -18.09 6.39 33.55
C ASN A 250 -16.98 7.28 34.14
N VAL A 251 -16.71 8.44 33.52
CA VAL A 251 -15.65 9.38 33.94
C VAL A 251 -15.73 9.76 35.43
N MET A 252 -16.95 9.81 35.99
CA MET A 252 -17.20 10.09 37.41
C MET A 252 -16.67 9.01 38.36
N VAL A 253 -16.42 7.80 37.87
CA VAL A 253 -15.83 6.68 38.60
C VAL A 253 -14.31 6.61 38.35
N ARG A 254 -13.87 6.91 37.11
CA ARG A 254 -12.45 6.87 36.73
C ARG A 254 -11.61 7.99 37.35
N GLU A 255 -12.16 9.20 37.42
CA GLU A 255 -11.46 10.40 37.91
C GLU A 255 -12.14 10.99 39.17
N PRO A 256 -12.15 10.23 40.29
CA PRO A 256 -12.87 10.59 41.51
C PRO A 256 -12.17 11.68 42.32
N ASN A 257 -11.27 12.50 41.75
CA ASN A 257 -10.89 13.77 42.39
C ASN A 257 -11.91 14.88 42.11
N LEU A 258 -13.02 14.53 41.45
CA LEU A 258 -14.33 15.18 41.60
C LEU A 258 -15.21 14.55 42.71
N LEU A 259 -14.69 13.62 43.55
CA LEU A 259 -15.05 13.30 44.96
C LEU A 259 -14.46 11.96 45.43
N GLY A 260 -13.59 11.98 46.44
CA GLY A 260 -12.76 10.83 46.79
C GLY A 260 -13.50 9.68 47.49
N SER A 261 -13.05 8.44 47.26
CA SER A 261 -13.61 7.24 47.92
C SER A 261 -13.38 7.22 49.44
N SER A 262 -12.32 7.89 49.93
CA SER A 262 -12.12 8.18 51.35
C SER A 262 -13.24 9.06 51.93
N ASP A 263 -13.77 9.99 51.15
CA ASP A 263 -14.83 10.88 51.62
C ASP A 263 -16.12 10.10 51.83
N LEU A 264 -16.54 9.25 50.90
CA LEU A 264 -17.77 8.44 51.06
C LEU A 264 -17.69 7.41 52.20
N SER A 265 -16.50 6.91 52.53
CA SER A 265 -16.28 5.89 53.57
C SER A 265 -16.75 6.27 54.99
N GLY A 266 -16.92 7.57 55.26
CA GLY A 266 -17.31 8.10 56.59
C GLY A 266 -18.74 8.59 56.72
N TRP A 267 -19.58 8.44 55.68
CA TRP A 267 -20.88 9.12 55.60
C TRP A 267 -22.03 8.09 55.66
N ASN A 268 -22.40 7.74 56.88
CA ASN A 268 -23.54 6.85 57.18
C ASN A 268 -24.68 7.67 57.82
N PRO A 269 -25.93 7.61 57.33
CA PRO A 269 -26.43 6.80 56.21
C PRO A 269 -26.41 7.53 54.86
N ALA A 270 -25.78 6.91 53.86
CA ALA A 270 -25.89 7.27 52.45
C ALA A 270 -26.24 6.01 51.63
N ALA A 271 -27.32 6.08 50.85
CA ALA A 271 -27.82 5.02 49.98
C ALA A 271 -28.35 5.69 48.69
N PRO A 272 -27.66 5.58 47.54
CA PRO A 272 -28.05 6.37 46.36
C PRO A 272 -28.58 5.49 45.17
N GLY A 273 -29.16 6.07 44.10
CA GLY A 273 -29.94 5.32 43.07
C GLY A 273 -30.34 6.10 41.79
N TYR A 274 -31.28 5.57 40.96
CA TYR A 274 -31.64 6.08 39.60
C TYR A 274 -33.16 6.13 39.30
N LEU A 275 -33.51 6.87 38.24
CA LEU A 275 -34.81 6.83 37.55
C LEU A 275 -34.69 5.97 36.28
N ASP A 276 -35.69 5.11 36.03
CA ASP A 276 -35.67 4.06 35.00
C ASP A 276 -36.61 4.30 33.80
N SER A 277 -37.34 5.43 33.80
CA SER A 277 -38.26 5.79 32.72
C SER A 277 -38.30 7.29 32.46
N GLY A 278 -38.46 7.68 31.20
CA GLY A 278 -38.42 9.09 30.74
C GLY A 278 -39.61 9.96 31.17
N GLY A 279 -40.52 9.43 32.00
CA GLY A 279 -41.60 10.19 32.60
C GLY A 279 -41.26 10.55 34.05
N ILE A 280 -40.83 11.78 34.28
CA ILE A 280 -40.81 12.33 35.65
C ILE A 280 -42.25 12.73 36.01
N GLU A 281 -43.06 11.73 36.38
CA GLU A 281 -44.04 11.97 37.43
C GLU A 281 -43.24 12.28 38.71
N GLY A 282 -43.65 13.33 39.44
CA GLY A 282 -42.76 14.13 40.30
C GLY A 282 -42.08 13.46 41.49
N VAL A 283 -41.38 14.26 42.29
CA VAL A 283 -40.57 13.78 43.42
C VAL A 283 -41.35 13.98 44.71
N ILE A 284 -41.74 12.88 45.37
CA ILE A 284 -42.26 12.97 46.75
C ILE A 284 -41.09 13.31 47.66
N VAL A 285 -41.24 14.40 48.39
CA VAL A 285 -40.22 14.91 49.31
C VAL A 285 -40.40 14.34 50.73
N GLY A 286 -41.60 13.83 51.04
CA GLY A 286 -41.89 13.11 52.28
C GLY A 286 -42.89 11.97 52.08
N GLY A 287 -42.41 10.72 52.22
CA GLY A 287 -43.25 9.53 52.40
C GLY A 287 -43.39 9.15 53.88
N PRO A 288 -44.19 8.12 54.22
CA PRO A 288 -44.37 7.69 55.61
C PRO A 288 -43.03 7.30 56.27
N GLY A 289 -42.62 8.04 57.31
CA GLY A 289 -41.36 7.82 58.02
C GLY A 289 -40.14 8.56 57.47
N VAL A 290 -40.31 9.49 56.52
CA VAL A 290 -39.22 10.36 56.02
C VAL A 290 -39.10 11.60 56.92
N GLU A 291 -38.04 11.64 57.75
CA GLU A 291 -37.75 12.77 58.64
C GLU A 291 -37.12 13.98 57.92
N ARG A 292 -36.59 13.79 56.69
CA ARG A 292 -35.89 14.83 55.91
C ARG A 292 -36.01 14.63 54.38
N PRO A 293 -36.16 15.70 53.59
CA PRO A 293 -36.03 15.69 52.13
C PRO A 293 -34.71 15.07 51.62
N VAL A 294 -34.78 14.43 50.45
CA VAL A 294 -33.62 13.92 49.71
C VAL A 294 -33.79 14.24 48.22
N LEU A 295 -32.93 15.11 47.69
CA LEU A 295 -32.73 15.46 46.26
C LEU A 295 -31.53 16.42 46.24
N ILE A 296 -30.71 16.48 45.18
CA ILE A 296 -29.57 17.44 45.13
C ILE A 296 -29.23 18.07 43.76
N GLU A 297 -29.55 17.49 42.61
CA GLU A 297 -29.47 18.25 41.33
C GLU A 297 -30.44 17.69 40.28
N TRP A 298 -31.03 18.55 39.44
CA TRP A 298 -31.96 18.17 38.37
C TRP A 298 -31.78 18.96 37.07
N ALA A 299 -31.60 18.21 35.97
CA ALA A 299 -31.64 18.71 34.60
C ALA A 299 -32.71 17.98 33.75
N TRP A 300 -33.89 18.61 33.59
CA TRP A 300 -35.00 18.15 32.74
C TRP A 300 -34.53 17.94 31.28
N SER A 301 -35.01 16.91 30.60
CA SER A 301 -34.55 16.51 29.24
C SER A 301 -33.10 16.00 29.14
N TYR A 302 -32.35 15.92 30.25
CA TYR A 302 -30.96 15.42 30.27
C TYR A 302 -30.77 14.16 31.12
N GLY A 303 -31.83 13.62 31.74
CA GLY A 303 -31.82 12.34 32.49
C GLY A 303 -31.00 12.32 33.79
N ARG A 304 -30.18 13.34 34.06
CA ARG A 304 -29.35 13.43 35.27
C ARG A 304 -30.16 13.99 36.43
N VAL A 305 -30.35 13.15 37.45
CA VAL A 305 -30.81 13.53 38.78
C VAL A 305 -29.84 12.97 39.82
N ILE A 306 -29.37 13.81 40.75
CA ILE A 306 -28.55 13.38 41.88
C ILE A 306 -29.41 13.45 43.13
N PHE A 307 -29.35 12.40 43.95
CA PHE A 307 -29.99 12.31 45.26
C PHE A 307 -28.93 12.01 46.31
N THR A 308 -28.93 12.75 47.42
CA THR A 308 -28.17 12.34 48.60
C THR A 308 -28.72 12.94 49.89
N THR A 309 -28.47 12.27 51.02
CA THR A 309 -29.04 12.50 52.36
C THR A 309 -28.29 13.55 53.19
N LEU A 310 -27.52 14.42 52.52
CA LEU A 310 -26.37 15.09 53.11
C LEU A 310 -26.58 16.60 53.18
N GLU A 311 -26.43 17.18 54.37
CA GLU A 311 -26.45 18.64 54.55
C GLU A 311 -25.13 19.23 54.02
N LEU A 312 -25.10 19.57 52.72
CA LEU A 312 -23.90 19.98 51.98
C LEU A 312 -23.13 21.12 52.64
N GLU A 313 -23.84 22.16 53.07
CA GLU A 313 -23.22 23.37 53.62
C GLU A 313 -22.62 23.11 55.01
N ARG A 314 -23.24 22.21 55.80
CA ARG A 314 -22.66 21.75 57.08
C ARG A 314 -21.47 20.83 56.88
N ALA A 315 -21.50 19.97 55.86
CA ALA A 315 -20.36 19.13 55.50
C ALA A 315 -19.16 19.97 55.03
N ALA A 316 -19.41 21.00 54.22
CA ALA A 316 -18.40 21.98 53.82
C ALA A 316 -17.81 22.74 55.01
N ALA A 317 -18.65 23.29 55.89
CA ALA A 317 -18.23 23.95 57.13
C ALA A 317 -17.46 23.02 58.10
N ALA A 318 -17.65 21.71 58.00
CA ALA A 318 -16.90 20.68 58.74
C ALA A 318 -15.59 20.25 58.04
N GLY A 319 -15.13 20.98 57.01
CA GLY A 319 -13.88 20.74 56.29
C GLY A 319 -13.97 19.79 55.10
N LYS A 320 -15.18 19.52 54.58
CA LYS A 320 -15.42 18.64 53.41
C LYS A 320 -16.02 19.39 52.22
N GLY A 321 -15.43 20.54 51.88
CA GLY A 321 -15.96 21.49 50.89
C GLY A 321 -16.10 20.96 49.46
N ASN A 322 -15.30 19.98 49.06
CA ASN A 322 -15.21 19.50 47.67
C ASN A 322 -16.55 19.03 47.09
N LEU A 323 -17.45 18.45 47.91
CA LEU A 323 -18.78 18.02 47.45
C LEU A 323 -19.67 19.20 47.08
N LEU A 324 -19.68 20.22 47.94
CA LEU A 324 -20.41 21.47 47.71
C LEU A 324 -19.85 22.18 46.47
N GLU A 325 -18.51 22.25 46.35
CA GLU A 325 -17.81 22.83 45.21
C GLU A 325 -18.17 22.14 43.88
N ASN A 326 -18.14 20.80 43.82
CA ASN A 326 -18.43 20.08 42.59
C ASN A 326 -19.91 20.11 42.18
N LEU A 327 -20.84 20.23 43.12
CA LEU A 327 -22.27 20.38 42.81
C LEU A 327 -22.59 21.83 42.39
N LEU A 328 -22.16 22.82 43.17
CA LEU A 328 -22.38 24.23 42.86
C LEU A 328 -21.79 24.63 41.49
N MET A 329 -20.59 24.15 41.15
CA MET A 329 -19.91 24.52 39.91
C MET A 329 -20.38 23.72 38.68
N ARG A 330 -20.84 22.46 38.82
CA ARG A 330 -21.10 21.62 37.65
C ARG A 330 -22.53 21.75 37.09
N SER A 331 -22.74 22.80 36.31
CA SER A 331 -23.91 22.97 35.43
C SER A 331 -23.50 23.84 34.23
N SER A 332 -23.11 23.29 33.08
CA SER A 332 -23.92 22.38 32.26
C SER A 332 -23.07 21.28 31.59
N GLY A 333 -23.67 20.40 30.77
CA GLY A 333 -22.90 19.46 29.93
C GLY A 333 -22.02 20.16 28.87
N TYR A 334 -22.38 21.39 28.49
CA TYR A 334 -21.59 22.18 27.54
C TYR A 334 -20.47 22.93 28.29
N ASN A 335 -19.24 22.63 27.87
CA ASN A 335 -17.99 23.37 28.08
C ASN A 335 -17.35 23.28 29.47
N ASP A 336 -16.03 23.43 29.50
CA ASP A 336 -15.15 23.25 30.67
C ASP A 336 -15.14 24.48 31.57
N GLU A 337 -16.34 24.92 31.93
CA GLU A 337 -16.58 26.29 32.36
C GLU A 337 -17.16 26.32 33.77
N LEU A 338 -16.31 26.78 34.69
CA LEU A 338 -16.63 27.50 35.92
C LEU A 338 -17.64 28.64 35.64
N LEU A 339 -18.92 28.31 35.44
CA LEU A 339 -20.04 29.25 35.19
C LEU A 339 -19.62 30.46 34.34
N VAL A 340 -18.89 30.21 33.24
CA VAL A 340 -18.23 31.28 32.47
C VAL A 340 -19.32 32.09 31.75
N PRO A 341 -19.30 33.43 31.84
CA PRO A 341 -20.36 34.23 31.26
C PRO A 341 -20.41 34.12 29.74
N ARG A 342 -21.60 33.95 29.14
CA ARG A 342 -21.87 34.15 27.69
C ARG A 342 -21.81 35.63 27.28
N GLY A 343 -20.83 36.36 27.81
CA GLY A 343 -20.71 37.81 27.74
C GLY A 343 -21.36 38.54 28.93
N PRO A 344 -21.27 39.88 28.96
CA PRO A 344 -21.70 40.67 30.10
C PRO A 344 -23.22 40.60 30.35
N GLY A 345 -23.62 39.87 31.39
CA GLY A 345 -24.97 39.93 31.96
C GLY A 345 -25.99 38.88 31.50
N GLN A 346 -25.57 37.71 31.01
CA GLN A 346 -26.50 36.65 30.58
C GLN A 346 -26.43 35.30 31.30
N ASP A 347 -25.44 35.04 32.14
CA ASP A 347 -25.42 33.84 33.00
C ASP A 347 -25.17 34.24 34.45
N GLN A 348 -26.11 33.86 35.32
CA GLN A 348 -26.03 34.06 36.76
C GLN A 348 -26.62 32.85 37.48
N VAL A 349 -26.14 32.60 38.69
CA VAL A 349 -26.78 31.66 39.62
C VAL A 349 -27.81 32.43 40.46
N ALA A 350 -29.06 32.00 40.43
CA ALA A 350 -30.06 32.48 41.38
C ALA A 350 -29.97 31.66 42.68
N ILE A 351 -29.65 32.31 43.79
CA ILE A 351 -29.81 31.74 45.12
C ILE A 351 -31.20 32.14 45.62
N LEU A 352 -32.13 31.19 45.60
CA LEU A 352 -33.52 31.39 46.01
C LEU A 352 -33.65 31.13 47.50
N ASP A 353 -33.56 32.20 48.30
CA ASP A 353 -33.56 32.15 49.76
C ASP A 353 -34.64 33.06 50.37
N GLY A 354 -35.33 32.55 51.40
CA GLY A 354 -36.30 33.28 52.20
C GLY A 354 -35.88 33.59 53.64
N SER A 355 -34.70 33.13 54.10
CA SER A 355 -34.32 33.17 55.53
C SER A 355 -33.00 33.85 55.90
N ASN A 356 -32.11 34.14 54.95
CA ASN A 356 -30.82 34.81 55.17
C ASN A 356 -29.91 34.15 56.24
N ASN A 357 -29.87 32.81 56.32
CA ASN A 357 -29.03 32.11 57.30
C ASN A 357 -27.56 32.02 56.85
N SER A 358 -26.71 32.94 57.31
CA SER A 358 -25.29 33.00 56.92
C SER A 358 -24.53 31.69 57.16
N ALA A 359 -24.84 30.94 58.23
CA ALA A 359 -24.19 29.65 58.50
C ALA A 359 -24.43 28.55 57.42
N ILE A 360 -25.33 28.81 56.46
CA ILE A 360 -25.65 27.96 55.32
C ILE A 360 -25.35 28.69 54.00
N LEU A 361 -25.53 30.02 53.94
CA LEU A 361 -25.21 30.82 52.77
C LEU A 361 -23.71 31.04 52.59
N ASP A 362 -22.96 31.32 53.66
CA ASP A 362 -21.54 31.66 53.60
C ASP A 362 -20.72 30.55 52.90
N PRO A 363 -20.90 29.24 53.19
CA PRO A 363 -20.21 28.18 52.42
C PRO A 363 -20.59 28.12 50.93
N ILE A 364 -21.82 28.50 50.57
CA ILE A 364 -22.26 28.56 49.16
C ILE A 364 -21.59 29.75 48.49
N THR A 365 -21.76 30.96 49.04
CA THR A 365 -21.21 32.19 48.45
C THR A 365 -19.69 32.16 48.42
N GLU A 366 -19.00 31.73 49.49
CA GLU A 366 -17.54 31.55 49.47
C GLU A 366 -17.08 30.56 48.40
N THR A 367 -17.90 29.56 48.06
CA THR A 367 -17.56 28.58 47.01
C THR A 367 -17.80 29.13 45.61
N LEU A 368 -18.82 29.98 45.42
CA LEU A 368 -19.06 30.71 44.18
C LEU A 368 -18.03 31.84 43.97
N ASP A 369 -17.75 32.62 45.02
CA ASP A 369 -16.78 33.74 45.03
C ASP A 369 -15.34 33.26 44.83
N ARG A 370 -14.93 32.12 45.41
CA ARG A 370 -13.61 31.50 45.16
C ARG A 370 -13.38 31.10 43.70
N ASN A 371 -14.47 31.00 42.94
CA ASN A 371 -14.53 30.44 41.60
C ASN A 371 -15.08 31.46 40.57
N ASP A 372 -15.01 32.77 40.91
CA ASP A 372 -15.40 33.91 40.07
C ASP A 372 -16.84 33.86 39.50
N VAL A 373 -17.74 33.14 40.17
CA VAL A 373 -19.13 32.93 39.73
C VAL A 373 -20.01 34.13 40.08
N VAL A 374 -20.72 34.68 39.10
CA VAL A 374 -21.73 35.72 39.34
C VAL A 374 -23.04 35.08 39.82
N TYR A 375 -23.49 35.46 41.02
CA TYR A 375 -24.78 35.05 41.58
C TYR A 375 -25.65 36.25 42.00
N GLN A 376 -26.94 36.02 42.13
CA GLN A 376 -27.90 36.95 42.75
C GLN A 376 -28.73 36.20 43.78
N PHE A 377 -28.95 36.82 44.94
CA PHE A 377 -30.06 36.45 45.81
C PHE A 377 -31.37 36.90 45.15
N VAL A 378 -32.30 35.97 44.97
CA VAL A 378 -33.59 36.23 44.32
C VAL A 378 -34.70 35.84 45.28
N SER A 379 -35.73 36.68 45.38
CA SER A 379 -36.91 36.35 46.19
C SER A 379 -37.90 35.47 45.44
N MET A 380 -38.75 34.75 46.18
CA MET A 380 -39.80 33.93 45.60
C MET A 380 -40.80 34.73 44.75
N GLU A 381 -41.06 36.00 45.11
CA GLU A 381 -41.93 36.91 44.35
C GLU A 381 -41.34 37.23 42.96
N GLU A 382 -40.02 37.42 42.87
CA GLU A 382 -39.34 37.70 41.61
C GLU A 382 -39.32 36.49 40.66
N MET A 383 -39.21 35.27 41.19
CA MET A 383 -39.24 34.03 40.39
C MET A 383 -40.64 33.68 39.85
N TYR A 384 -41.72 34.35 40.27
CA TYR A 384 -43.02 34.17 39.62
C TYR A 384 -43.11 34.85 38.24
N SER A 385 -42.17 35.72 37.87
CA SER A 385 -42.13 36.33 36.52
C SER A 385 -41.32 35.46 35.54
N GLN A 386 -41.95 35.00 34.45
CA GLN A 386 -41.25 34.29 33.36
C GLN A 386 -40.04 35.05 32.83
N SER A 387 -40.08 36.38 32.84
CA SER A 387 -38.97 37.22 32.39
C SER A 387 -37.70 37.06 33.24
N ARG A 388 -37.79 36.67 34.52
CA ARG A 388 -36.62 36.48 35.40
C ARG A 388 -35.87 35.18 35.11
N TRP A 389 -36.58 34.10 34.76
CA TRP A 389 -35.97 32.78 34.52
C TRP A 389 -34.92 32.79 33.39
N GLY A 390 -35.15 33.56 32.33
CA GLY A 390 -34.20 33.66 31.20
C GLY A 390 -32.84 34.32 31.50
N TYR A 391 -32.63 34.85 32.73
CA TYR A 391 -31.36 35.42 33.18
C TYR A 391 -30.48 34.43 33.96
N PHE A 392 -31.02 33.27 34.33
CA PHE A 392 -30.36 32.33 35.21
C PHE A 392 -30.07 31.01 34.48
N SER A 393 -28.83 30.54 34.60
CA SER A 393 -28.40 29.22 34.11
C SER A 393 -28.64 28.13 35.17
N LYS A 394 -28.55 28.50 36.45
CA LYS A 394 -28.78 27.64 37.60
C LYS A 394 -29.61 28.35 38.68
N VAL A 395 -30.50 27.60 39.33
CA VAL A 395 -31.28 28.04 40.50
C VAL A 395 -30.93 27.11 41.65
N ILE A 396 -30.39 27.66 42.74
CA ILE A 396 -30.06 26.94 43.98
C ILE A 396 -31.11 27.27 45.03
N ILE A 397 -31.64 26.24 45.68
CA ILE A 397 -32.41 26.35 46.92
C ILE A 397 -31.54 25.81 48.07
N PRO A 398 -31.00 26.68 48.95
CA PRO A 398 -30.18 26.27 50.10
C PRO A 398 -30.96 25.39 51.09
N SER A 399 -30.24 24.59 51.90
CA SER A 399 -30.84 23.51 52.71
C SER A 399 -31.72 23.98 53.88
N HIS A 400 -31.75 25.28 54.16
CA HIS A 400 -32.41 25.85 55.34
C HIS A 400 -33.80 26.45 55.09
N GLN A 401 -34.37 26.31 53.88
CA GLN A 401 -35.71 26.81 53.57
C GLN A 401 -36.81 26.09 54.35
N SER A 402 -37.87 26.82 54.70
CA SER A 402 -39.01 26.29 55.46
C SER A 402 -39.94 25.41 54.64
N TYR A 403 -40.77 24.61 55.32
CA TYR A 403 -41.85 23.85 54.66
C TYR A 403 -42.77 24.75 53.82
N ASP A 404 -43.14 25.93 54.33
CA ASP A 404 -44.02 26.86 53.65
C ASP A 404 -43.39 27.43 52.36
N PHE A 405 -42.07 27.63 52.35
CA PHE A 405 -41.32 27.99 51.14
C PHE A 405 -41.40 26.85 50.10
N TYR A 406 -41.14 25.61 50.50
CA TYR A 406 -41.21 24.47 49.58
C TYR A 406 -42.65 24.20 49.09
N ALA A 407 -43.66 24.36 49.95
CA ALA A 407 -45.07 24.32 49.56
C ALA A 407 -45.45 25.43 48.58
N SER A 408 -44.77 26.59 48.64
CA SER A 408 -44.99 27.70 47.71
C SER A 408 -44.40 27.45 46.31
N ILE A 409 -43.22 26.83 46.20
CA ILE A 409 -42.67 26.43 44.89
C ILE A 409 -43.40 25.22 44.27
N ALA A 410 -44.14 24.45 45.07
CA ALA A 410 -44.97 23.34 44.60
C ALA A 410 -46.23 23.79 43.81
N THR A 411 -46.49 25.10 43.71
CA THR A 411 -47.67 25.65 43.05
C THR A 411 -47.58 25.59 41.52
N THR A 412 -48.73 25.50 40.85
CA THR A 412 -48.80 25.44 39.38
C THR A 412 -48.14 26.64 38.69
N GLY A 413 -48.30 27.85 39.23
CA GLY A 413 -47.75 29.07 38.63
C GLY A 413 -46.21 29.13 38.62
N PHE A 414 -45.55 28.68 39.69
CA PHE A 414 -44.09 28.52 39.69
C PHE A 414 -43.69 27.38 38.74
N MET A 415 -44.46 26.30 38.73
CA MET A 415 -44.13 25.09 37.96
C MET A 415 -44.27 25.20 36.45
N ASP A 416 -45.20 25.99 35.94
CA ASP A 416 -45.31 26.21 34.50
C ASP A 416 -44.13 27.06 33.98
N ASN A 417 -43.67 28.03 34.78
CA ASN A 417 -42.48 28.83 34.48
C ASN A 417 -41.19 27.99 34.58
N PHE A 418 -41.07 27.18 35.62
CA PHE A 418 -39.98 26.23 35.81
C PHE A 418 -39.88 25.26 34.62
N LYS A 419 -40.98 24.57 34.27
CA LYS A 419 -41.01 23.66 33.11
C LYS A 419 -40.64 24.37 31.81
N TRP A 420 -41.11 25.60 31.62
CA TRP A 420 -40.73 26.41 30.46
C TRP A 420 -39.21 26.69 30.44
N TRP A 421 -38.64 27.17 31.55
CA TRP A 421 -37.21 27.46 31.68
C TRP A 421 -36.35 26.22 31.42
N MET A 422 -36.68 25.13 32.10
CA MET A 422 -36.01 23.84 31.94
C MET A 422 -36.08 23.30 30.50
N SER A 423 -37.19 23.52 29.79
CA SER A 423 -37.38 23.01 28.41
C SER A 423 -36.85 23.92 27.31
N ASN A 424 -36.75 25.24 27.54
CA ASN A 424 -36.40 26.24 26.51
C ASN A 424 -35.02 26.88 26.74
N VAL A 425 -34.56 26.96 27.99
CA VAL A 425 -33.25 27.53 28.38
C VAL A 425 -32.26 26.42 28.75
N GLY A 426 -32.75 25.23 29.16
CA GLY A 426 -31.91 24.11 29.58
C GLY A 426 -31.25 24.32 30.94
N GLY A 427 -31.88 25.12 31.80
CA GLY A 427 -31.37 25.43 33.14
C GLY A 427 -31.31 24.24 34.09
N VAL A 428 -30.67 24.44 35.24
CA VAL A 428 -30.47 23.40 36.27
C VAL A 428 -31.02 23.83 37.61
N MET A 429 -31.82 22.96 38.22
CA MET A 429 -32.34 23.14 39.57
C MET A 429 -31.47 22.36 40.56
N GLU A 430 -30.87 23.07 41.51
CA GLU A 430 -30.21 22.46 42.67
C GLU A 430 -31.02 22.77 43.92
N VAL A 431 -31.23 21.76 44.76
CA VAL A 431 -32.03 21.84 45.98
C VAL A 431 -31.27 21.07 47.04
N HIS A 432 -30.76 21.71 48.08
CA HIS A 432 -29.92 21.00 49.06
C HIS A 432 -30.73 20.21 50.12
N GLY A 433 -32.07 20.24 50.06
CA GLY A 433 -32.99 19.51 50.94
C GLY A 433 -33.20 20.18 52.31
N ALA A 434 -34.39 20.07 52.90
CA ALA A 434 -34.74 20.85 54.09
C ALA A 434 -34.22 20.27 55.42
N CYS A 435 -33.63 21.11 56.26
CA CYS A 435 -32.85 20.66 57.43
C CYS A 435 -33.59 20.40 58.75
N ASP A 436 -34.85 20.84 58.93
CA ASP A 436 -35.53 20.64 60.22
C ASP A 436 -36.14 19.23 60.35
N ALA A 437 -35.38 18.36 61.01
CA ALA A 437 -35.77 16.99 61.37
C ALA A 437 -36.98 16.93 62.34
N ASN A 438 -37.32 18.04 62.99
CA ASN A 438 -38.42 18.11 63.95
C ASN A 438 -39.77 18.47 63.28
N GLN A 439 -39.75 18.83 61.99
CA GLN A 439 -40.93 19.14 61.19
C GLN A 439 -41.28 17.96 60.27
N SER A 440 -42.56 17.58 60.22
CA SER A 440 -43.02 16.58 59.25
C SER A 440 -43.12 17.16 57.85
N TRP A 441 -42.58 16.41 56.87
CA TRP A 441 -42.63 16.73 55.43
C TRP A 441 -43.66 15.88 54.68
N GLU A 442 -44.48 15.13 55.41
CA GLU A 442 -45.48 14.19 54.88
C GLU A 442 -46.52 14.88 53.98
N GLY A 443 -46.73 14.34 52.78
CA GLY A 443 -47.70 14.86 51.81
C GLY A 443 -47.19 16.01 50.94
N LEU A 444 -46.02 16.58 51.24
CA LEU A 444 -45.39 17.56 50.35
C LEU A 444 -44.84 16.86 49.10
N THR A 445 -45.46 17.16 47.97
CA THR A 445 -45.08 16.63 46.67
C THR A 445 -44.52 17.76 45.82
N LEU A 446 -43.21 17.76 45.58
CA LEU A 446 -42.63 18.63 44.57
C LEU A 446 -42.87 17.97 43.20
N PHE A 447 -43.66 18.66 42.37
CA PHE A 447 -43.67 18.48 40.90
C PHE A 447 -44.52 17.34 40.32
N GLY A 448 -45.33 16.61 41.12
CA GLY A 448 -46.31 15.63 40.62
C GLY A 448 -46.25 14.26 41.29
N ARG A 449 -47.17 13.33 40.93
CA ARG A 449 -47.32 11.99 41.54
C ARG A 449 -45.98 11.28 41.69
N GLY A 450 -45.60 10.87 42.90
CA GLY A 450 -44.18 10.62 43.14
C GLY A 450 -43.74 9.28 43.69
N TYR A 451 -42.42 9.18 43.65
CA TYR A 451 -41.61 8.06 44.09
C TYR A 451 -41.17 8.23 45.55
N VAL A 452 -41.26 7.15 46.34
CA VAL A 452 -40.69 7.08 47.70
C VAL A 452 -39.50 6.13 47.65
N PRO A 453 -38.25 6.60 47.84
CA PRO A 453 -37.10 5.71 47.97
C PRO A 453 -37.28 4.80 49.18
N GLY A 454 -37.33 3.48 48.95
CA GLY A 454 -37.25 2.50 50.03
C GLY A 454 -35.84 2.49 50.64
N PRO A 455 -35.66 1.95 51.87
CA PRO A 455 -34.35 1.81 52.48
C PRO A 455 -33.54 0.68 51.80
N VAL A 456 -32.93 0.97 50.65
CA VAL A 456 -32.10 0.05 49.86
C VAL A 456 -30.86 0.73 49.28
N SER A 457 -29.71 0.34 49.86
CA SER A 457 -28.37 0.15 49.27
C SER A 457 -28.06 0.53 47.81
N GLU A 458 -26.98 1.33 47.67
CA GLU A 458 -26.02 1.46 46.54
C GLU A 458 -26.41 2.11 45.19
N MET A 459 -25.69 3.20 44.86
CA MET A 459 -25.67 3.89 43.57
C MET A 459 -24.57 3.33 42.71
N LYS A 460 -24.94 2.98 41.49
CA LYS A 460 -24.08 2.39 40.48
C LYS A 460 -24.11 3.29 39.27
N ILE A 461 -23.15 4.22 39.17
CA ILE A 461 -23.07 5.16 38.04
C ILE A 461 -23.09 4.33 36.77
N ASN A 462 -24.16 4.49 35.97
CA ASN A 462 -24.38 3.65 34.80
C ASN A 462 -23.16 3.76 33.88
N PRO A 463 -22.59 2.62 33.44
CA PRO A 463 -21.50 2.63 32.51
C PRO A 463 -21.95 3.24 31.17
N TYR A 464 -20.99 3.76 30.43
CA TYR A 464 -21.20 4.02 29.01
C TYR A 464 -21.44 2.69 28.28
N PRO A 465 -22.40 2.62 27.34
CA PRO A 465 -22.69 1.40 26.60
C PRO A 465 -21.50 0.96 25.76
N VAL A 466 -21.17 -0.33 25.78
CA VAL A 466 -20.23 -0.94 24.83
C VAL A 466 -20.88 -1.01 23.45
N LEU A 467 -20.15 -0.69 22.39
CA LEU A 467 -20.69 -0.61 21.02
C LEU A 467 -21.27 -1.97 20.55
N GLY A 468 -20.52 -3.06 20.75
CA GLY A 468 -20.93 -4.41 20.39
C GLY A 468 -22.21 -4.89 21.10
N ASP A 469 -22.49 -4.39 22.32
CA ASP A 469 -23.70 -4.73 23.07
C ASP A 469 -24.95 -4.00 22.54
N VAL A 470 -24.80 -2.76 22.07
CA VAL A 470 -25.94 -1.97 21.58
C VAL A 470 -26.23 -2.18 20.10
N ILE A 471 -25.21 -2.46 19.27
CA ILE A 471 -25.39 -2.67 17.83
C ILE A 471 -26.20 -3.93 17.52
N LYS A 472 -26.15 -4.94 18.40
CA LYS A 472 -26.98 -6.17 18.37
C LYS A 472 -28.48 -5.93 18.37
N LYS A 473 -28.93 -4.70 18.64
CA LYS A 473 -30.34 -4.30 18.56
C LYS A 473 -30.78 -3.82 17.19
N ALA A 474 -29.84 -3.50 16.31
CA ALA A 474 -30.15 -3.13 14.94
C ALA A 474 -30.45 -4.37 14.09
N THR A 475 -31.46 -4.28 13.23
CA THR A 475 -31.89 -5.38 12.35
C THR A 475 -31.82 -5.02 10.86
N HIS A 476 -31.47 -3.77 10.57
CA HIS A 476 -31.29 -3.23 9.24
C HIS A 476 -30.31 -2.05 9.29
N VAL A 477 -29.61 -1.76 8.19
CA VAL A 477 -28.64 -0.65 8.13
C VAL A 477 -29.34 0.71 8.26
N TRP A 478 -30.35 0.95 7.42
CA TRP A 478 -31.11 2.19 7.31
C TRP A 478 -32.55 1.93 6.84
N ASP A 479 -33.41 2.92 7.03
CA ASP A 479 -34.80 2.97 6.55
C ASP A 479 -34.96 4.23 5.68
N ASP A 480 -35.26 4.05 4.40
CA ASP A 480 -35.31 5.13 3.39
C ASP A 480 -36.41 6.18 3.64
N SER A 481 -37.28 5.98 4.64
CA SER A 481 -38.20 7.02 5.11
C SER A 481 -37.54 8.06 6.02
N TYR A 482 -36.36 7.77 6.58
CA TYR A 482 -35.60 8.65 7.49
C TYR A 482 -34.62 9.57 6.74
N VAL A 483 -35.16 10.41 5.84
CA VAL A 483 -34.39 11.42 5.09
C VAL A 483 -34.47 12.78 5.78
N ASN A 484 -33.33 13.50 5.87
CA ASN A 484 -33.16 14.74 6.62
C ASN A 484 -33.60 14.63 8.10
N ALA A 485 -33.43 13.45 8.70
CA ALA A 485 -33.97 13.14 10.03
C ALA A 485 -33.09 13.74 11.15
N GLY A 486 -33.71 14.54 12.03
CA GLY A 486 -33.09 15.04 13.25
C GLY A 486 -33.57 14.26 14.48
N LEU A 487 -32.76 13.32 14.97
CA LEU A 487 -33.15 12.42 16.06
C LEU A 487 -32.64 12.92 17.42
N PRO A 488 -33.49 12.89 18.47
CA PRO A 488 -33.16 13.45 19.77
C PRO A 488 -32.04 12.65 20.46
N ARG A 489 -31.18 13.38 21.16
CA ARG A 489 -30.22 12.81 22.12
C ARG A 489 -30.88 11.96 23.21
N TYR A 490 -30.11 11.06 23.81
CA TYR A 490 -30.53 10.17 24.93
C TYR A 490 -31.72 9.21 24.64
N ARG A 491 -32.22 9.12 23.40
CA ARG A 491 -33.22 8.10 23.01
C ARG A 491 -32.76 6.68 23.37
N PRO A 492 -33.65 5.78 23.82
CA PRO A 492 -33.27 4.40 24.17
C PRO A 492 -32.64 3.65 22.97
N PHE A 493 -31.89 2.59 23.25
CA PHE A 493 -31.54 1.60 22.23
C PHE A 493 -32.65 0.54 22.21
N GLU A 494 -33.52 0.60 21.21
CA GLU A 494 -34.67 -0.28 21.05
C GLU A 494 -34.32 -1.45 20.12
N ASP A 495 -34.94 -2.60 20.35
CA ASP A 495 -34.76 -3.76 19.46
C ASP A 495 -35.45 -3.45 18.10
N ASN A 496 -34.89 -3.94 17.00
CA ASN A 496 -35.31 -3.59 15.64
C ASN A 496 -35.06 -2.11 15.26
N SER A 497 -33.99 -1.51 15.79
CA SER A 497 -33.48 -0.20 15.36
C SER A 497 -32.75 -0.29 14.00
N MET A 498 -32.46 0.87 13.39
CA MET A 498 -31.54 0.98 12.26
C MET A 498 -30.09 1.18 12.75
N ALA A 499 -29.10 0.59 12.09
CA ALA A 499 -27.69 0.65 12.50
C ALA A 499 -27.17 2.09 12.63
N VAL A 500 -27.46 2.93 11.62
CA VAL A 500 -27.03 4.33 11.59
C VAL A 500 -27.56 5.17 12.77
N ASP A 501 -28.72 4.79 13.32
CA ASP A 501 -29.29 5.40 14.52
C ASP A 501 -28.58 4.94 15.79
N VAL A 502 -28.34 3.64 15.93
CA VAL A 502 -27.64 3.06 17.09
C VAL A 502 -26.23 3.64 17.20
N ILE A 503 -25.48 3.70 16.09
CA ILE A 503 -24.11 4.23 16.06
C ILE A 503 -24.08 5.71 16.47
N THR A 504 -24.97 6.55 15.95
CA THR A 504 -25.00 7.99 16.34
C THR A 504 -25.52 8.21 17.76
N ASN A 505 -26.48 7.41 18.23
CA ASN A 505 -26.94 7.44 19.61
C ASN A 505 -25.79 7.06 20.58
N TRP A 506 -25.02 6.03 20.23
CA TRP A 506 -23.85 5.58 20.96
C TRP A 506 -22.75 6.65 20.98
N ALA A 507 -22.33 7.17 19.82
CA ALA A 507 -21.28 8.20 19.73
C ALA A 507 -21.67 9.49 20.46
N SER A 508 -22.94 9.91 20.34
CA SER A 508 -23.52 11.04 21.10
C SER A 508 -23.37 10.82 22.61
N ARG A 509 -23.62 9.61 23.12
CA ARG A 509 -23.45 9.27 24.54
C ARG A 509 -21.98 9.21 24.96
N MET A 510 -21.09 8.66 24.13
CA MET A 510 -19.65 8.60 24.44
C MET A 510 -19.08 10.00 24.63
N LEU A 511 -19.41 10.94 23.74
CA LEU A 511 -18.88 12.29 23.74
C LEU A 511 -19.79 13.23 24.56
N SER A 512 -19.81 12.95 25.86
CA SER A 512 -20.59 13.64 26.91
C SER A 512 -20.08 15.03 27.28
N PHE A 513 -19.02 15.52 26.62
CA PHE A 513 -18.47 16.85 26.82
C PHE A 513 -17.94 17.40 25.48
N GLN A 514 -17.94 18.73 25.32
CA GLN A 514 -17.07 19.35 24.31
C GLN A 514 -15.60 19.10 24.65
N ALA A 515 -14.73 19.16 23.65
CA ALA A 515 -13.32 18.78 23.79
C ALA A 515 -12.53 19.66 24.77
N ARG A 516 -11.63 19.02 25.53
CA ARG A 516 -10.92 19.57 26.69
C ARG A 516 -9.50 19.02 26.75
N GLY A 517 -8.55 19.84 27.18
CA GLY A 517 -7.15 19.41 27.30
C GLY A 517 -6.52 19.09 25.95
N ASN A 518 -6.28 17.80 25.70
CA ASN A 518 -5.72 17.28 24.47
C ASN A 518 -6.74 17.24 23.31
N ARG A 519 -6.24 16.90 22.12
CA ARG A 519 -7.01 16.85 20.86
C ARG A 519 -6.69 15.52 20.15
N PRO A 520 -7.18 14.38 20.67
CA PRO A 520 -6.87 13.06 20.15
C PRO A 520 -7.47 12.83 18.75
N ILE A 521 -6.82 12.00 17.96
CA ILE A 521 -7.29 11.56 16.62
C ILE A 521 -7.44 10.04 16.53
N GLN A 522 -7.09 9.29 17.58
CA GLN A 522 -7.31 7.86 17.63
C GLN A 522 -8.67 7.56 18.27
N PRO A 523 -9.56 6.79 17.62
CA PRO A 523 -10.90 6.49 18.13
C PRO A 523 -10.89 5.87 19.53
N ASN A 524 -9.86 5.06 19.87
CA ASN A 524 -9.70 4.47 21.20
C ASN A 524 -9.63 5.54 22.29
N GLN A 525 -8.73 6.51 22.09
CA GLN A 525 -8.50 7.60 23.03
C GLN A 525 -9.70 8.55 23.10
N ILE A 526 -10.29 8.89 21.94
CA ILE A 526 -11.52 9.69 21.86
C ILE A 526 -12.66 9.03 22.66
N CYS A 527 -12.86 7.73 22.47
CA CYS A 527 -13.91 6.96 23.14
C CYS A 527 -13.67 6.88 24.66
N PHE A 528 -12.41 6.70 25.09
CA PHE A 528 -12.02 6.64 26.49
C PHE A 528 -12.11 8.00 27.20
N GLU A 529 -11.70 9.09 26.55
CA GLU A 529 -11.66 10.43 27.17
C GLU A 529 -13.04 11.11 27.22
N HIS A 530 -14.05 10.55 26.55
CA HIS A 530 -15.47 10.97 26.59
C HIS A 530 -15.74 12.44 26.21
N ASN A 531 -14.81 13.12 25.55
CA ASN A 531 -14.93 14.52 25.19
C ASN A 531 -14.47 14.76 23.75
N GLY A 532 -15.17 15.65 23.03
CA GLY A 532 -14.93 15.83 21.59
C GLY A 532 -15.70 16.98 20.96
N ASN A 533 -15.13 17.56 19.91
CA ASN A 533 -15.80 18.51 19.02
C ASN A 533 -16.03 17.84 17.65
N CYS A 534 -16.23 18.60 16.58
CA CYS A 534 -16.57 18.04 15.25
C CYS A 534 -15.54 16.99 14.76
N GLY A 535 -14.23 17.23 14.94
CA GLY A 535 -13.17 16.26 14.59
C GLY A 535 -13.31 14.93 15.34
N GLU A 536 -13.28 14.96 16.66
CA GLU A 536 -13.39 13.73 17.46
C GLU A 536 -14.73 13.00 17.24
N ILE A 537 -15.82 13.74 16.99
CA ILE A 537 -17.12 13.16 16.64
C ILE A 537 -17.07 12.47 15.27
N GLN A 538 -16.42 13.07 14.28
CA GLN A 538 -16.22 12.47 12.95
C GLN A 538 -15.38 11.20 13.05
N ASP A 539 -14.21 11.26 13.70
CA ASP A 539 -13.30 10.12 13.87
C ASP A 539 -14.01 8.96 14.58
N LEU A 540 -14.74 9.24 15.66
CA LEU A 540 -15.46 8.22 16.43
C LEU A 540 -16.65 7.62 15.67
N ILE A 541 -17.43 8.44 14.96
CA ILE A 541 -18.57 7.94 14.16
C ILE A 541 -18.07 7.10 12.98
N ASN A 542 -17.04 7.57 12.27
CA ASN A 542 -16.45 6.86 11.13
C ASN A 542 -15.89 5.50 11.59
N ALA A 543 -15.09 5.50 12.66
CA ALA A 543 -14.58 4.26 13.26
C ALA A 543 -15.69 3.31 13.72
N ALA A 544 -16.70 3.80 14.42
CA ALA A 544 -17.79 2.98 14.93
C ALA A 544 -18.67 2.41 13.79
N ALA A 545 -18.94 3.20 12.75
CA ALA A 545 -19.65 2.74 11.57
C ALA A 545 -18.88 1.64 10.84
N ARG A 546 -17.60 1.86 10.53
CA ARG A 546 -16.75 0.82 9.90
C ARG A 546 -16.62 -0.41 10.77
N THR A 547 -16.49 -0.24 12.09
CA THR A 547 -16.47 -1.35 13.08
C THR A 547 -17.73 -2.20 12.96
N CYS A 548 -18.89 -1.55 12.85
CA CYS A 548 -20.20 -2.19 12.76
C CYS A 548 -20.59 -2.55 11.31
N LEU A 549 -19.62 -2.74 10.41
CA LEU A 549 -19.87 -3.10 9.01
C LEU A 549 -20.87 -2.14 8.31
N VAL A 550 -20.76 -0.83 8.55
CA VAL A 550 -21.49 0.21 7.81
C VAL A 550 -20.46 1.06 7.05
N PRO A 551 -20.54 1.19 5.71
CA PRO A 551 -19.51 1.89 4.95
C PRO A 551 -19.59 3.38 5.25
N SER A 552 -18.49 3.96 5.73
CA SER A 552 -18.44 5.35 6.18
C SER A 552 -17.16 6.07 5.77
N ALA A 553 -17.27 7.38 5.59
CA ALA A 553 -16.17 8.26 5.23
C ALA A 553 -16.22 9.57 6.04
N GLY A 554 -15.05 10.12 6.34
CA GLY A 554 -14.92 11.50 6.79
C GLY A 554 -15.21 12.48 5.65
N VAL A 555 -15.92 13.57 5.95
CA VAL A 555 -16.19 14.69 5.06
C VAL A 555 -15.72 16.00 5.69
N ASN A 556 -14.91 16.74 4.95
CA ASN A 556 -14.13 17.86 5.45
C ASN A 556 -14.44 19.16 4.71
N ASN A 557 -14.72 20.21 5.48
CA ASN A 557 -14.96 21.58 5.00
C ASN A 557 -14.00 22.54 5.70
N HIS A 558 -12.72 22.43 5.34
CA HIS A 558 -11.63 23.21 5.93
C HIS A 558 -11.84 24.73 5.87
N THR A 559 -12.57 25.23 4.85
CA THR A 559 -12.80 26.68 4.67
C THR A 559 -13.77 27.31 5.66
N TRP A 560 -14.54 26.48 6.37
CA TRP A 560 -15.55 26.89 7.35
C TRP A 560 -15.44 26.15 8.69
N ASP A 561 -14.27 25.56 8.95
CA ASP A 561 -13.89 24.88 10.21
C ASP A 561 -14.97 23.89 10.70
N HIS A 562 -15.40 23.00 9.80
CA HIS A 562 -16.41 21.99 10.11
C HIS A 562 -16.15 20.68 9.36
N VAL A 563 -16.50 19.59 10.02
CA VAL A 563 -16.32 18.22 9.53
C VAL A 563 -17.50 17.36 9.96
N THR A 564 -17.79 16.30 9.19
CA THR A 564 -18.93 15.41 9.34
C THR A 564 -18.58 14.02 8.78
N CYS A 565 -19.48 13.05 8.87
CA CYS A 565 -19.37 11.80 8.12
C CYS A 565 -20.37 11.73 6.97
N GLU A 566 -20.18 10.75 6.09
CA GLU A 566 -21.23 10.15 5.27
C GLU A 566 -21.31 8.64 5.57
N PHE A 567 -22.49 8.05 5.35
CA PHE A 567 -22.66 6.59 5.20
C PHE A 567 -23.18 6.26 3.79
N TRP A 568 -22.96 5.02 3.34
CA TRP A 568 -23.46 4.54 2.05
C TRP A 568 -24.70 3.64 2.20
N ASP A 569 -25.78 3.98 1.50
CA ASP A 569 -26.79 3.02 1.06
C ASP A 569 -27.27 3.45 -0.34
N ARG A 570 -26.74 2.78 -1.38
CA ARG A 570 -26.90 3.05 -2.83
C ARG A 570 -26.37 4.42 -3.30
N GLU A 571 -26.28 5.39 -2.41
CA GLU A 571 -25.66 6.70 -2.55
C GLU A 571 -25.08 7.17 -1.20
N TRP A 572 -24.35 8.30 -1.20
CA TRP A 572 -23.72 8.85 0.02
C TRP A 572 -24.65 9.81 0.77
N HIS A 573 -24.90 9.50 2.04
CA HIS A 573 -25.85 10.19 2.91
C HIS A 573 -25.15 10.95 4.05
N GLY A 574 -25.41 12.26 4.16
CA GLY A 574 -24.84 13.12 5.21
C GLY A 574 -25.20 12.66 6.64
N TYR A 575 -24.18 12.56 7.49
CA TYR A 575 -24.23 11.82 8.76
C TYR A 575 -23.47 12.56 9.86
N GLN A 576 -24.16 13.06 10.89
CA GLN A 576 -23.54 13.89 11.93
C GLN A 576 -24.18 13.70 13.32
N VAL A 577 -23.41 14.00 14.38
CA VAL A 577 -23.90 14.26 15.73
C VAL A 577 -23.52 15.68 16.16
N GLY A 578 -24.37 16.35 16.93
CA GLY A 578 -24.05 17.63 17.55
C GLY A 578 -23.13 17.51 18.77
N TRP A 579 -22.40 18.57 19.09
CA TRP A 579 -21.49 18.61 20.26
C TRP A 579 -22.18 18.31 21.59
N ASN A 580 -21.45 17.70 22.54
CA ASN A 580 -21.90 17.32 23.89
C ASN A 580 -23.30 16.67 23.90
N VAL A 581 -23.32 15.37 23.63
CA VAL A 581 -24.56 14.58 23.48
C VAL A 581 -25.60 15.30 22.61
N GLY A 582 -25.20 15.82 21.45
CA GLY A 582 -26.10 16.51 20.55
C GLY A 582 -27.08 15.54 19.86
N ASN A 583 -28.09 16.12 19.22
CA ASN A 583 -28.98 15.36 18.34
C ASN A 583 -28.18 14.74 17.18
N ALA A 584 -28.68 13.61 16.67
CA ALA A 584 -28.15 13.00 15.46
C ALA A 584 -28.86 13.55 14.22
N SER A 585 -28.12 13.76 13.14
CA SER A 585 -28.61 14.09 11.81
C SER A 585 -28.32 12.90 10.90
N ILE A 586 -29.37 12.26 10.39
CA ILE A 586 -29.28 11.06 9.53
C ILE A 586 -29.84 11.41 8.14
N ALA A 587 -29.12 10.99 7.10
CA ALA A 587 -29.41 11.27 5.69
C ALA A 587 -29.76 12.75 5.43
N ASN A 588 -28.95 13.65 5.99
CA ASN A 588 -29.19 15.09 5.96
C ASN A 588 -28.01 15.80 5.29
N GLN A 589 -28.18 16.25 4.04
CA GLN A 589 -27.13 17.00 3.34
C GLN A 589 -26.96 18.44 3.88
N GLY A 590 -27.91 18.95 4.67
CA GLY A 590 -27.80 20.24 5.34
C GLY A 590 -26.80 20.28 6.50
N VAL A 591 -26.14 19.17 6.87
CA VAL A 591 -25.18 19.10 7.99
C VAL A 591 -24.02 20.08 7.89
N LEU A 592 -23.55 20.40 6.67
CA LEU A 592 -22.51 21.42 6.47
C LEU A 592 -23.03 22.86 6.49
N SER A 593 -24.34 23.06 6.66
CA SER A 593 -25.01 24.36 6.85
C SER A 593 -24.84 25.36 5.68
N ASP A 594 -24.83 24.88 4.43
CA ASP A 594 -24.85 25.74 3.24
C ASP A 594 -26.19 26.49 3.09
N LYS A 595 -26.16 27.75 2.63
CA LYS A 595 -27.37 28.57 2.44
C LYS A 595 -28.35 28.02 1.39
N ASP A 596 -27.88 27.35 0.34
CA ASP A 596 -28.76 26.75 -0.66
C ASP A 596 -29.51 25.52 -0.11
N LEU A 597 -29.07 24.98 1.03
CA LEU A 597 -29.76 23.97 1.83
C LEU A 597 -30.42 24.55 3.09
N GLY A 598 -30.61 25.87 3.16
CA GLY A 598 -31.30 26.56 4.26
C GLY A 598 -30.41 26.92 5.48
N GLY A 599 -29.10 26.69 5.39
CA GLY A 599 -28.12 27.08 6.39
C GLY A 599 -27.64 28.53 6.27
N GLY A 600 -26.40 28.79 6.73
CA GLY A 600 -25.83 30.14 6.84
C GLY A 600 -24.48 30.35 6.17
N LYS A 601 -23.84 29.29 5.65
CA LYS A 601 -22.50 29.30 5.05
C LYS A 601 -22.58 29.35 3.52
N ASP A 602 -21.62 29.99 2.86
CA ASP A 602 -21.40 29.87 1.41
C ASP A 602 -20.22 28.92 1.21
N LEU A 603 -20.48 27.64 0.93
CA LEU A 603 -19.41 26.65 0.83
C LEU A 603 -18.52 26.90 -0.40
N SER A 604 -17.24 26.50 -0.31
CA SER A 604 -16.24 26.77 -1.36
C SER A 604 -15.84 25.50 -2.08
N ALA A 605 -15.43 24.48 -1.32
CA ALA A 605 -15.44 23.09 -1.74
C ALA A 605 -15.51 22.21 -0.49
N VAL A 606 -15.85 20.94 -0.67
CA VAL A 606 -15.94 19.93 0.37
C VAL A 606 -15.17 18.70 -0.10
N LEU A 607 -14.36 18.11 0.78
CA LEU A 607 -13.62 16.87 0.52
C LEU A 607 -14.27 15.68 1.24
N LYS A 608 -14.13 14.49 0.67
CA LYS A 608 -14.37 13.21 1.34
C LYS A 608 -13.05 12.43 1.45
N ASP A 609 -12.80 11.85 2.61
CA ASP A 609 -11.60 11.05 2.87
C ASP A 609 -11.70 9.67 2.23
N ARG A 610 -10.67 9.31 1.46
CA ARG A 610 -10.36 7.93 1.06
C ARG A 610 -9.13 7.47 1.85
N GLY A 611 -9.02 6.17 2.12
CA GLY A 611 -7.97 5.61 2.97
C GLY A 611 -6.53 5.90 2.53
N ASP A 612 -6.33 6.14 1.24
CA ASP A 612 -5.08 6.51 0.58
C ASP A 612 -4.87 8.04 0.48
N THR A 613 -5.74 8.84 1.09
CA THR A 613 -5.76 10.31 1.04
C THR A 613 -6.01 10.91 -0.37
N TYR A 614 -6.63 10.16 -1.28
CA TYR A 614 -7.11 10.72 -2.55
C TYR A 614 -8.16 11.83 -2.31
N PRO A 615 -8.00 13.03 -2.91
CA PRO A 615 -8.91 14.15 -2.67
C PRO A 615 -10.23 13.99 -3.44
N ILE A 616 -11.20 13.28 -2.87
CA ILE A 616 -12.53 13.15 -3.47
C ILE A 616 -13.32 14.44 -3.26
N ASN A 617 -13.70 15.10 -4.36
CA ASN A 617 -14.61 16.24 -4.32
C ASN A 617 -16.04 15.78 -3.96
N ALA A 618 -16.58 16.37 -2.89
CA ALA A 618 -17.93 16.10 -2.37
C ALA A 618 -18.86 17.31 -2.49
N THR A 619 -18.41 18.42 -3.08
CA THR A 619 -19.07 19.74 -2.97
C THR A 619 -20.52 19.73 -3.45
N SER A 620 -20.81 19.07 -4.57
CA SER A 620 -22.14 18.98 -5.17
C SER A 620 -23.17 18.21 -4.33
N ARG A 621 -22.75 17.44 -3.32
CA ARG A 621 -23.68 16.84 -2.34
C ARG A 621 -24.15 17.82 -1.26
N TYR A 622 -23.37 18.87 -1.00
CA TYR A 622 -23.54 19.77 0.15
C TYR A 622 -23.83 21.23 -0.20
N SER A 623 -23.66 21.62 -1.46
CA SER A 623 -23.88 22.98 -1.96
C SER A 623 -24.18 22.93 -3.46
N LYS A 624 -24.72 24.01 -4.01
CA LYS A 624 -24.82 24.15 -5.47
C LYS A 624 -23.47 24.58 -6.03
N VAL A 625 -23.07 23.98 -7.13
CA VAL A 625 -21.73 24.12 -7.70
C VAL A 625 -21.75 24.83 -9.05
N CYS A 626 -20.63 25.45 -9.40
CA CYS A 626 -20.22 25.67 -10.78
C CYS A 626 -19.22 24.59 -11.19
N HIS A 627 -19.11 24.30 -12.48
CA HIS A 627 -18.13 23.37 -13.01
C HIS A 627 -16.95 24.15 -13.58
N PHE A 628 -15.74 23.95 -13.03
CA PHE A 628 -14.53 24.59 -13.56
C PHE A 628 -13.69 23.57 -14.32
N HIS A 629 -13.74 23.67 -15.65
CA HIS A 629 -12.95 22.90 -16.60
C HIS A 629 -11.57 23.54 -16.75
N VAL A 630 -10.54 22.75 -16.48
CA VAL A 630 -9.15 23.22 -16.47
C VAL A 630 -8.32 22.37 -17.41
N ARG A 631 -7.52 23.05 -18.23
CA ARG A 631 -6.49 22.44 -19.07
C ARG A 631 -5.12 22.98 -18.65
N VAL A 632 -4.10 22.13 -18.55
CA VAL A 632 -2.73 22.54 -18.23
C VAL A 632 -1.80 22.14 -19.37
N GLU A 633 -1.10 23.13 -19.92
CA GLU A 633 -0.22 22.97 -21.08
C GLU A 633 1.21 23.46 -20.80
N ASP A 634 2.19 22.88 -21.50
CA ASP A 634 3.58 23.35 -21.50
C ASP A 634 3.80 24.56 -22.42
N LEU A 635 5.04 25.07 -22.53
CA LEU A 635 5.35 26.20 -23.42
C LEU A 635 5.10 25.96 -24.92
N LYS A 636 4.83 24.73 -25.35
CA LYS A 636 4.50 24.37 -26.75
C LYS A 636 3.02 24.04 -26.97
N GLY A 637 2.21 23.97 -25.90
CA GLY A 637 0.81 23.54 -25.99
C GLY A 637 0.62 22.02 -25.84
N ASN A 638 1.64 21.28 -25.38
CA ASN A 638 1.48 19.87 -25.05
C ASN A 638 0.73 19.74 -23.70
N PRO A 639 -0.14 18.74 -23.52
CA PRO A 639 -0.82 18.50 -22.24
C PRO A 639 0.19 18.13 -21.15
N VAL A 640 -0.10 18.52 -19.90
CA VAL A 640 0.74 18.23 -18.74
C VAL A 640 0.02 17.28 -17.79
N ASP A 641 0.52 16.04 -17.69
CA ASP A 641 -0.03 15.02 -16.82
C ASP A 641 0.18 15.34 -15.32
N CYS A 642 -0.79 14.95 -14.49
CA CYS A 642 -0.71 15.04 -13.03
C CYS A 642 -0.34 16.44 -12.48
N ALA A 643 -0.68 17.51 -13.21
CA ALA A 643 -0.50 18.88 -12.77
C ALA A 643 -1.47 19.20 -11.63
N LYS A 644 -0.93 19.51 -10.45
CA LYS A 644 -1.72 19.78 -9.25
C LYS A 644 -2.34 21.17 -9.32
N VAL A 645 -3.64 21.24 -9.58
CA VAL A 645 -4.43 22.48 -9.61
C VAL A 645 -5.03 22.71 -8.22
N ILE A 646 -4.75 23.89 -7.67
CA ILE A 646 -5.06 24.27 -6.29
C ILE A 646 -5.92 25.53 -6.32
N PRO A 647 -7.26 25.42 -6.20
CA PRO A 647 -8.11 26.57 -5.89
C PRO A 647 -7.71 27.19 -4.55
N TYR A 648 -7.95 28.49 -4.42
CA TYR A 648 -7.78 29.28 -3.21
C TYR A 648 -8.96 30.22 -3.02
N VAL A 649 -9.46 30.32 -1.79
CA VAL A 649 -10.55 31.22 -1.37
C VAL A 649 -10.18 31.98 -0.11
N ARG A 650 -10.87 33.08 0.16
CA ARG A 650 -10.73 33.80 1.45
C ARG A 650 -11.33 32.96 2.58
N TYR A 651 -10.55 32.72 3.64
CA TYR A 651 -11.00 32.02 4.84
C TYR A 651 -12.08 32.81 5.58
N PHE A 652 -13.15 32.14 6.03
CA PHE A 652 -14.35 32.80 6.57
C PHE A 652 -14.11 33.67 7.82
N ASN A 653 -13.14 33.29 8.67
CA ASN A 653 -12.91 33.87 9.99
C ASN A 653 -11.44 34.24 10.27
N LYS A 654 -10.74 34.85 9.30
CA LYS A 654 -9.41 35.45 9.53
C LYS A 654 -9.41 36.94 9.16
N PRO A 655 -8.97 37.84 10.07
CA PRO A 655 -9.14 39.30 9.91
C PRO A 655 -8.37 39.92 8.73
N ASN A 656 -7.43 39.18 8.12
CA ASN A 656 -6.57 39.67 7.05
C ASN A 656 -7.00 39.19 5.64
N GLY A 657 -8.13 38.49 5.51
CA GLY A 657 -8.59 37.95 4.22
C GLY A 657 -7.64 36.91 3.60
N GLN A 658 -6.96 36.14 4.46
CA GLN A 658 -6.00 35.11 4.08
C GLN A 658 -6.61 34.11 3.10
N LEU A 659 -5.88 33.83 2.02
CA LEU A 659 -6.24 32.76 1.08
C LEU A 659 -5.87 31.39 1.65
N VAL A 660 -6.81 30.45 1.58
CA VAL A 660 -6.62 29.03 1.88
C VAL A 660 -7.08 28.19 0.70
N SER A 661 -6.54 26.99 0.57
CA SER A 661 -7.02 26.01 -0.40
C SER A 661 -8.17 25.19 0.22
N PRO A 662 -9.33 25.05 -0.46
CA PRO A 662 -10.40 24.16 0.00
C PRO A 662 -10.15 22.70 -0.39
N LEU A 663 -9.51 22.47 -1.53
CA LEU A 663 -9.09 21.19 -2.09
C LEU A 663 -7.95 21.39 -3.09
N SER A 664 -7.42 20.27 -3.61
CA SER A 664 -6.59 20.25 -4.81
C SER A 664 -6.93 19.03 -5.66
N ALA A 665 -6.97 19.21 -6.98
CA ALA A 665 -7.14 18.14 -7.97
C ALA A 665 -5.87 18.03 -8.85
N PHE A 666 -5.82 17.00 -9.70
CA PHE A 666 -4.72 16.71 -10.61
C PHE A 666 -5.27 16.51 -12.02
N THR A 667 -4.51 16.90 -13.05
CA THR A 667 -4.88 16.61 -14.44
C THR A 667 -4.62 15.14 -14.78
N ASP A 668 -5.44 14.59 -15.67
CA ASP A 668 -5.18 13.29 -16.31
C ASP A 668 -4.05 13.39 -17.35
N SER A 669 -3.76 12.27 -18.03
CA SER A 669 -2.79 12.20 -19.14
C SER A 669 -3.12 13.15 -20.31
N THR A 670 -4.39 13.54 -20.48
CA THR A 670 -4.81 14.52 -21.51
C THR A 670 -4.56 15.98 -21.08
N GLY A 671 -4.08 16.20 -19.86
CA GLY A 671 -3.81 17.51 -19.29
C GLY A 671 -5.07 18.24 -18.83
N GLU A 672 -6.18 17.54 -18.66
CA GLU A 672 -7.49 18.11 -18.33
C GLU A 672 -7.99 17.65 -16.95
N LEU A 673 -8.86 18.45 -16.33
CA LEU A 673 -9.66 18.08 -15.15
C LEU A 673 -10.90 18.97 -15.01
N VAL A 674 -11.89 18.49 -14.27
CA VAL A 674 -13.08 19.26 -13.90
C VAL A 674 -13.20 19.33 -12.38
N MET A 675 -13.47 20.53 -11.84
CA MET A 675 -13.75 20.73 -10.42
C MET A 675 -15.15 21.31 -10.19
N ASP A 676 -15.96 20.57 -9.44
CA ASP A 676 -17.16 21.11 -8.78
C ASP A 676 -16.76 22.08 -7.67
N LEU A 677 -17.07 23.36 -7.83
CA LEU A 677 -16.73 24.44 -6.89
C LEU A 677 -17.99 25.18 -6.44
N GLY A 678 -18.07 25.58 -5.18
CA GLY A 678 -19.27 26.21 -4.61
C GLY A 678 -19.63 27.56 -5.27
N ASN A 679 -20.94 27.83 -5.38
CA ASN A 679 -21.46 29.08 -5.93
C ASN A 679 -21.30 30.29 -4.98
N LYS A 680 -21.45 31.50 -5.54
CA LYS A 680 -21.34 32.79 -4.84
C LYS A 680 -19.95 33.02 -4.21
N ARG A 681 -18.91 32.47 -4.85
CA ARG A 681 -17.51 32.53 -4.38
C ARG A 681 -16.59 33.22 -5.38
N ASP A 682 -15.47 33.71 -4.87
CA ASP A 682 -14.32 34.16 -5.67
C ASP A 682 -13.19 33.14 -5.50
N PHE A 683 -12.57 32.72 -6.61
CA PHE A 683 -11.47 31.75 -6.61
C PHE A 683 -10.21 32.30 -7.29
N TRP A 684 -9.07 32.10 -6.61
CA TRP A 684 -7.72 32.23 -7.18
C TRP A 684 -7.17 30.82 -7.41
N PHE A 685 -6.20 30.65 -8.30
CA PHE A 685 -5.62 29.33 -8.58
C PHE A 685 -4.09 29.37 -8.57
N ARG A 686 -3.50 28.27 -8.10
CA ARG A 686 -2.09 27.93 -8.30
C ARG A 686 -2.04 26.59 -9.01
N VAL A 687 -1.11 26.42 -9.95
CA VAL A 687 -0.77 25.12 -10.54
C VAL A 687 0.64 24.74 -10.10
N LYS A 688 0.88 23.44 -9.84
CA LYS A 688 2.21 22.87 -9.61
C LYS A 688 2.42 21.63 -10.47
N SER A 689 3.55 21.54 -11.17
CA SER A 689 3.97 20.37 -11.95
C SER A 689 5.49 20.19 -11.87
N ARG A 690 6.00 19.00 -12.25
CA ARG A 690 7.45 18.75 -12.42
C ARG A 690 8.09 19.71 -13.43
N VAL A 691 7.31 20.18 -14.41
CA VAL A 691 7.75 21.10 -15.47
C VAL A 691 7.41 22.57 -15.18
N GLY A 692 6.91 22.92 -13.99
CA GLY A 692 6.76 24.32 -13.57
C GLY A 692 5.52 24.61 -12.74
N ASP A 693 5.48 25.83 -12.21
CA ASP A 693 4.42 26.34 -11.33
C ASP A 693 3.74 27.56 -11.96
N VAL A 694 2.41 27.63 -11.88
CA VAL A 694 1.68 28.90 -12.08
C VAL A 694 1.37 29.49 -10.72
N ASN A 695 1.89 30.70 -10.45
CA ASN A 695 1.70 31.40 -9.18
C ASN A 695 0.36 32.13 -9.09
N LEU A 696 -0.11 32.35 -7.86
CA LEU A 696 -1.35 33.08 -7.59
C LEU A 696 -1.33 34.50 -8.16
N THR A 697 -2.41 34.85 -8.86
CA THR A 697 -2.70 36.22 -9.29
C THR A 697 -3.08 37.12 -8.12
N ARG A 698 -3.05 38.44 -8.34
CA ARG A 698 -3.52 39.42 -7.35
C ARG A 698 -5.05 39.41 -7.22
N GLU A 699 -5.74 39.50 -8.35
CA GLU A 699 -7.19 39.45 -8.45
C GLU A 699 -7.63 37.99 -8.73
N PRO A 700 -8.84 37.59 -8.28
CA PRO A 700 -9.34 36.23 -8.51
C PRO A 700 -9.56 35.96 -10.00
N LEU A 701 -9.47 34.68 -10.39
CA LEU A 701 -9.74 34.22 -11.76
C LEU A 701 -11.25 34.07 -12.00
N LEU A 702 -11.95 33.47 -11.05
CA LEU A 702 -13.41 33.34 -11.04
C LEU A 702 -13.97 34.28 -9.96
N THR A 703 -15.02 35.05 -10.29
CA THR A 703 -15.68 35.97 -9.36
C THR A 703 -17.17 35.72 -9.29
N ASN A 704 -17.71 35.71 -8.07
CA ASN A 704 -19.12 35.48 -7.77
C ASN A 704 -19.73 34.35 -8.63
N THR A 705 -19.16 33.16 -8.55
CA THR A 705 -19.56 31.95 -9.30
C THR A 705 -21.07 31.69 -9.24
N VAL A 706 -21.67 31.16 -10.30
CA VAL A 706 -23.12 30.88 -10.37
C VAL A 706 -23.36 29.37 -10.38
N ALA A 707 -24.47 28.92 -9.78
CA ALA A 707 -24.85 27.50 -9.82
C ALA A 707 -25.10 27.04 -11.27
N ASP A 708 -24.66 25.81 -11.56
CA ASP A 708 -24.87 25.10 -12.83
C ASP A 708 -24.25 25.82 -14.05
N GLU A 709 -23.33 26.78 -13.84
CA GLU A 709 -22.52 27.41 -14.90
C GLU A 709 -21.16 26.74 -15.07
N ASP A 710 -20.76 26.56 -16.33
CA ASP A 710 -19.42 26.12 -16.74
C ASP A 710 -18.46 27.31 -16.85
N TYR A 711 -17.24 27.13 -16.33
CA TYR A 711 -16.12 28.06 -16.45
C TYR A 711 -14.92 27.28 -17.04
N GLU A 712 -14.17 27.90 -17.95
CA GLU A 712 -13.03 27.26 -18.63
C GLU A 712 -11.74 28.07 -18.46
N HIS A 713 -10.60 27.40 -18.23
CA HIS A 713 -9.29 28.06 -18.29
C HIS A 713 -8.13 27.12 -18.66
N THR A 714 -7.28 27.58 -19.57
CA THR A 714 -5.99 26.93 -19.88
C THR A 714 -4.87 27.62 -19.12
N PHE A 715 -4.19 26.90 -18.24
CA PHE A 715 -2.94 27.34 -17.59
C PHE A 715 -1.73 26.90 -18.42
N GLN A 716 -0.75 27.78 -18.59
CA GLN A 716 0.53 27.44 -19.22
C GLN A 716 1.67 27.44 -18.20
N VAL A 717 2.47 26.38 -18.16
CA VAL A 717 3.68 26.26 -17.32
C VAL A 717 4.97 26.54 -18.11
N GLU A 718 6.03 26.96 -17.42
CA GLU A 718 7.27 27.49 -18.03
C GLU A 718 8.23 26.41 -18.59
N GLY A 719 8.03 25.14 -18.27
CA GLY A 719 8.84 24.04 -18.80
C GLY A 719 8.29 23.45 -20.10
N LEU A 720 8.85 22.30 -20.46
CA LEU A 720 8.42 21.48 -21.58
C LEU A 720 8.20 20.06 -21.09
N MET A 721 7.19 19.40 -21.66
CA MET A 721 7.01 17.97 -21.47
C MET A 721 8.23 17.19 -21.98
N PRO A 722 8.51 16.02 -21.39
CA PRO A 722 9.32 15.00 -22.05
C PRO A 722 8.74 14.69 -23.43
N HIS A 723 9.57 14.21 -24.33
CA HIS A 723 9.14 13.83 -25.67
C HIS A 723 10.12 12.80 -26.21
N LEU A 724 9.60 11.86 -26.99
CA LEU A 724 10.44 10.93 -27.73
C LEU A 724 11.41 11.67 -28.67
N PRO A 725 12.58 11.07 -28.97
CA PRO A 725 13.46 11.56 -30.01
C PRO A 725 12.72 11.66 -31.36
N PRO A 726 13.09 12.58 -32.27
CA PRO A 726 12.35 12.78 -33.52
C PRO A 726 12.21 11.50 -34.36
N ILE A 727 10.97 11.09 -34.61
CA ILE A 727 10.60 9.85 -35.30
C ILE A 727 10.35 10.12 -36.79
N GLU A 728 10.94 9.31 -37.66
CA GLU A 728 10.59 9.22 -39.08
C GLU A 728 9.76 7.95 -39.33
N SER A 729 8.45 8.10 -39.57
CA SER A 729 7.58 6.97 -39.90
C SER A 729 7.94 6.39 -41.28
N VAL A 730 8.20 5.09 -41.34
CA VAL A 730 8.59 4.36 -42.56
C VAL A 730 7.75 3.11 -42.77
N ASP A 731 7.44 2.80 -44.02
CA ASP A 731 6.72 1.57 -44.41
C ASP A 731 7.68 0.38 -44.54
N PHE A 732 7.21 -0.82 -44.21
CA PHE A 732 7.94 -2.05 -44.52
C PHE A 732 8.08 -2.22 -46.06
N PRO A 733 9.29 -2.52 -46.57
CA PRO A 733 9.49 -2.72 -48.01
C PRO A 733 8.65 -3.92 -48.52
N PRO A 734 8.00 -3.79 -49.69
CA PRO A 734 7.23 -4.89 -50.28
C PRO A 734 8.16 -5.98 -50.81
N VAL A 735 7.94 -7.21 -50.40
CA VAL A 735 8.64 -8.42 -50.89
C VAL A 735 7.69 -9.36 -51.62
N GLN A 736 8.22 -10.28 -52.44
CA GLN A 736 7.40 -11.20 -53.23
C GLN A 736 6.65 -12.23 -52.38
N GLN A 737 7.23 -12.63 -51.24
CA GLN A 737 6.64 -13.52 -50.25
C GLN A 737 7.25 -13.18 -48.89
N TYR A 738 6.40 -13.06 -47.87
CA TYR A 738 6.82 -12.82 -46.48
C TYR A 738 7.01 -14.17 -45.78
N SER A 739 8.13 -14.34 -45.06
CA SER A 739 8.44 -15.58 -44.33
C SER A 739 7.73 -15.65 -42.98
N TYR A 740 7.51 -14.50 -42.33
CA TYR A 740 6.89 -14.39 -41.01
C TYR A 740 5.86 -13.26 -40.97
N LYS A 741 4.90 -13.38 -40.07
CA LYS A 741 4.03 -12.28 -39.65
C LYS A 741 3.76 -12.35 -38.15
N ILE A 742 3.44 -11.21 -37.56
CA ILE A 742 3.08 -11.07 -36.15
C ILE A 742 1.69 -10.43 -36.09
N LEU A 743 0.75 -11.06 -35.40
CA LEU A 743 -0.48 -10.39 -34.95
C LEU A 743 -0.14 -9.70 -33.63
N VAL A 744 -0.32 -8.39 -33.59
CA VAL A 744 -0.09 -7.55 -32.41
C VAL A 744 -1.45 -7.13 -31.86
N SER A 745 -1.67 -7.32 -30.57
CA SER A 745 -2.83 -6.78 -29.85
C SER A 745 -2.34 -6.22 -28.51
N TYR A 746 -2.74 -5.01 -28.17
CA TYR A 746 -2.52 -4.47 -26.83
C TYR A 746 -3.64 -3.51 -26.42
N ASN A 747 -3.82 -3.38 -25.11
CA ASN A 747 -4.74 -2.43 -24.49
C ASN A 747 -4.06 -1.82 -23.27
N VAL A 748 -4.25 -0.52 -23.06
CA VAL A 748 -3.97 0.19 -21.81
C VAL A 748 -5.22 0.06 -20.95
N ASP A 749 -5.17 -0.79 -19.94
CA ASP A 749 -6.35 -1.16 -19.15
C ASP A 749 -6.70 -0.05 -18.14
N TYR A 750 -5.68 0.61 -17.56
CA TYR A 750 -5.82 1.81 -16.73
C TYR A 750 -4.51 2.60 -16.62
N GLU A 751 -4.65 3.93 -16.41
CA GLU A 751 -3.57 4.79 -15.92
C GLU A 751 -3.64 4.88 -14.38
N THR A 752 -2.48 4.97 -13.70
CA THR A 752 -2.40 5.27 -12.27
C THR A 752 -1.62 6.57 -12.04
N GLN A 753 -2.28 7.53 -11.39
CA GLN A 753 -1.72 8.84 -11.04
C GLN A 753 -1.07 8.85 -9.64
N TYR A 754 0.12 9.45 -9.49
CA TYR A 754 0.83 9.56 -8.20
C TYR A 754 1.06 11.01 -7.75
N ASN A 755 0.64 11.35 -6.52
CA ASN A 755 0.96 12.64 -5.92
C ASN A 755 2.44 12.75 -5.49
N LEU A 756 3.10 13.87 -5.85
CA LEU A 756 4.51 14.16 -5.54
C LEU A 756 4.67 15.02 -4.27
N PRO A 757 5.78 14.90 -3.53
CA PRO A 757 6.87 13.93 -3.65
C PRO A 757 6.66 12.69 -2.75
N MET A 758 5.47 12.55 -2.16
CA MET A 758 5.11 11.50 -1.20
C MET A 758 3.90 10.75 -1.75
N SER A 759 4.17 9.61 -2.38
CA SER A 759 3.17 8.66 -2.90
C SER A 759 2.08 8.45 -1.85
N THR A 760 0.90 9.00 -2.12
CA THR A 760 -0.21 9.03 -1.19
C THR A 760 -1.30 8.08 -1.67
N PHE A 761 -1.75 8.25 -2.92
CA PHE A 761 -2.70 7.39 -3.60
C PHE A 761 -2.18 6.92 -4.97
N GLY A 762 -2.81 5.88 -5.51
CA GLY A 762 -3.04 5.72 -6.94
C GLY A 762 -4.48 6.11 -7.24
N ASN A 763 -4.73 6.85 -8.30
CA ASN A 763 -6.08 7.00 -8.82
C ASN A 763 -6.15 6.34 -10.18
N ASP A 764 -6.91 5.25 -10.25
CA ASP A 764 -7.09 4.50 -11.48
C ASP A 764 -8.18 5.17 -12.31
N CYS A 765 -7.85 5.49 -13.55
CA CYS A 765 -8.79 6.01 -14.53
C CYS A 765 -8.99 4.95 -15.62
N PRO A 766 -9.93 4.01 -15.47
CA PRO A 766 -10.15 2.95 -16.46
C PRO A 766 -10.47 3.52 -17.84
N GLY A 767 -9.74 3.08 -18.86
CA GLY A 767 -9.97 3.49 -20.25
C GLY A 767 -9.57 4.93 -20.61
N VAL A 768 -8.68 5.58 -19.84
CA VAL A 768 -8.14 6.93 -20.14
C VAL A 768 -6.67 6.90 -20.58
N GLY A 769 -5.88 5.94 -20.09
CA GLY A 769 -4.44 5.84 -20.34
C GLY A 769 -4.05 5.61 -21.80
N ASN A 770 -2.82 6.02 -22.16
CA ASN A 770 -2.31 5.96 -23.55
C ASN A 770 -0.84 5.53 -23.58
N ILE A 771 -0.40 4.93 -24.69
CA ILE A 771 0.99 4.53 -24.91
C ILE A 771 1.47 4.90 -26.32
N ASP A 772 2.75 5.23 -26.46
CA ASP A 772 3.42 5.22 -27.76
C ASP A 772 3.80 3.78 -28.14
N PHE A 773 3.51 3.37 -29.36
CA PHE A 773 3.97 2.08 -29.90
C PHE A 773 4.75 2.27 -31.20
N PHE A 774 5.87 1.56 -31.36
CA PHE A 774 6.62 1.52 -32.62
C PHE A 774 7.50 0.28 -32.75
N ILE A 775 7.81 -0.11 -33.98
CA ILE A 775 8.69 -1.23 -34.32
C ILE A 775 9.98 -0.70 -34.94
N LEU A 776 11.13 -1.10 -34.39
CA LEU A 776 12.47 -0.69 -34.85
C LEU A 776 13.28 -1.87 -35.37
N LYS A 777 14.24 -1.60 -36.26
CA LYS A 777 15.38 -2.51 -36.53
C LYS A 777 16.55 -2.19 -35.60
N SER A 778 17.50 -3.10 -35.48
CA SER A 778 18.69 -2.96 -34.60
C SER A 778 19.41 -1.61 -34.66
N GLU A 779 19.59 -1.02 -35.85
CA GLU A 779 20.27 0.29 -35.99
C GLU A 779 19.44 1.43 -35.39
N ASP A 780 18.13 1.45 -35.65
CA ASP A 780 17.21 2.49 -35.16
C ASP A 780 16.89 2.32 -33.68
N PHE A 781 16.82 1.08 -33.18
CA PHE A 781 16.76 0.80 -31.74
C PHE A 781 17.98 1.38 -31.01
N HIS A 782 19.17 1.29 -31.59
CA HIS A 782 20.38 1.90 -31.03
C HIS A 782 20.38 3.45 -31.10
N LYS A 783 19.72 4.06 -32.10
CA LYS A 783 19.52 5.52 -32.16
C LYS A 783 18.54 5.98 -31.09
N TYR A 784 17.40 5.30 -30.98
CA TYR A 784 16.37 5.51 -29.97
C TYR A 784 16.96 5.44 -28.55
N SER A 785 17.68 4.36 -28.22
CA SER A 785 18.35 4.19 -26.91
C SER A 785 19.45 5.23 -26.60
N GLN A 786 19.81 6.07 -27.57
CA GLN A 786 20.78 7.17 -27.42
C GLN A 786 20.13 8.56 -27.47
N GLY A 787 18.80 8.64 -27.50
CA GLY A 787 18.07 9.91 -27.63
C GLY A 787 18.26 10.59 -28.99
N LYS A 788 18.61 9.84 -30.04
CA LYS A 788 18.85 10.36 -31.41
C LYS A 788 17.62 10.13 -32.30
N PRO A 789 17.41 10.95 -33.34
CA PRO A 789 16.38 10.70 -34.35
C PRO A 789 16.52 9.30 -34.97
N PHE A 790 15.38 8.63 -35.19
CA PHE A 790 15.31 7.24 -35.65
C PHE A 790 14.14 7.02 -36.62
N SER A 791 14.24 6.00 -37.47
CA SER A 791 13.15 5.58 -38.35
C SER A 791 12.34 4.45 -37.71
N ALA A 792 11.02 4.52 -37.76
CA ALA A 792 10.10 3.60 -37.09
C ALA A 792 9.02 3.03 -38.03
N TYR A 793 8.74 1.74 -37.88
CA TYR A 793 7.65 1.05 -38.55
C TYR A 793 6.44 0.94 -37.60
N GLU A 794 5.22 0.89 -38.16
CA GLU A 794 3.97 0.72 -37.39
C GLU A 794 3.82 1.68 -36.19
N TRP A 795 4.25 2.93 -36.36
CA TRP A 795 4.13 3.93 -35.31
C TRP A 795 2.65 4.22 -34.97
N ARG A 796 2.35 4.23 -33.67
CA ARG A 796 1.13 4.78 -33.05
C ARG A 796 1.58 5.79 -32.00
N HIS A 797 1.00 6.98 -32.01
CA HIS A 797 1.31 8.03 -31.05
C HIS A 797 0.19 8.16 -30.03
N ASN A 798 0.50 7.98 -28.74
CA ASN A 798 -0.42 8.08 -27.60
C ASN A 798 -1.82 7.50 -27.88
N VAL A 799 -1.88 6.16 -27.93
CA VAL A 799 -3.14 5.42 -28.11
C VAL A 799 -3.43 4.49 -26.93
N ALA A 800 -4.71 4.36 -26.58
CA ALA A 800 -5.17 3.46 -25.52
C ALA A 800 -5.09 1.96 -25.88
N GLY A 801 -4.77 1.60 -27.13
CA GLY A 801 -4.69 0.21 -27.59
C GLY A 801 -4.81 0.09 -29.11
N ASP A 802 -4.38 -1.04 -29.66
CA ASP A 802 -4.57 -1.38 -31.09
C ASP A 802 -4.51 -2.89 -31.32
N GLN A 803 -5.06 -3.35 -32.46
CA GLN A 803 -4.96 -4.72 -32.95
C GLN A 803 -4.71 -4.77 -34.47
N PHE A 804 -3.55 -5.26 -34.89
CA PHE A 804 -3.13 -5.25 -36.30
C PHE A 804 -2.18 -6.41 -36.65
N GLU A 805 -1.94 -6.59 -37.96
CA GLU A 805 -1.01 -7.60 -38.52
C GLU A 805 0.23 -6.93 -39.10
N VAL A 806 1.41 -7.42 -38.72
CA VAL A 806 2.71 -6.98 -39.24
C VAL A 806 3.32 -8.10 -40.08
N ASN A 807 3.58 -7.84 -41.36
CA ASN A 807 4.24 -8.80 -42.25
C ASN A 807 5.75 -8.48 -42.31
N ILE A 808 6.60 -9.45 -41.92
CA ILE A 808 8.03 -9.24 -41.71
C ILE A 808 8.81 -9.49 -43.02
N PRO A 809 9.42 -8.45 -43.64
CA PRO A 809 9.96 -8.54 -45.00
C PRO A 809 11.33 -9.20 -45.12
N ASP A 810 12.13 -9.24 -44.05
CA ASP A 810 13.51 -9.70 -44.08
C ASP A 810 13.96 -10.36 -42.76
N GLU A 811 15.14 -10.99 -42.79
CA GLU A 811 15.72 -11.80 -41.70
C GLU A 811 16.57 -10.94 -40.72
N GLU A 812 16.07 -9.76 -40.38
CA GLU A 812 16.65 -8.85 -39.39
C GLU A 812 15.97 -8.99 -38.01
N VAL A 813 16.66 -8.53 -36.97
CA VAL A 813 16.08 -8.43 -35.61
C VAL A 813 15.22 -7.17 -35.50
N TYR A 814 14.01 -7.35 -34.97
CA TYR A 814 13.02 -6.31 -34.75
C TYR A 814 12.75 -6.09 -33.26
N TYR A 815 12.38 -4.86 -32.90
CA TYR A 815 12.14 -4.43 -31.53
C TYR A 815 10.77 -3.75 -31.48
N LEU A 816 9.80 -4.38 -30.83
CA LEU A 816 8.49 -3.81 -30.53
C LEU A 816 8.64 -3.02 -29.23
N VAL A 817 8.40 -1.70 -29.28
CA VAL A 817 8.58 -0.79 -28.16
C VAL A 817 7.23 -0.21 -27.76
N PHE A 818 6.91 -0.34 -26.46
CA PHE A 818 5.79 0.31 -25.78
C PHE A 818 6.37 1.39 -24.88
N SER A 819 6.24 2.66 -25.25
CA SER A 819 6.92 3.79 -24.60
C SER A 819 5.93 4.65 -23.81
N ASN A 820 6.30 4.93 -22.57
CA ASN A 820 5.70 5.96 -21.71
C ASN A 820 6.75 7.05 -21.40
N GLU A 821 7.67 7.34 -22.33
CA GLU A 821 8.79 8.26 -22.13
C GLU A 821 8.45 9.75 -22.22
N ASP A 822 7.27 10.09 -22.72
CA ASP A 822 6.78 11.46 -22.91
C ASP A 822 5.94 11.99 -21.73
N THR A 823 5.56 11.15 -20.76
CA THR A 823 4.84 11.55 -19.53
C THR A 823 5.77 11.88 -18.35
N LEU A 824 5.26 12.58 -17.34
CA LEU A 824 6.03 13.00 -16.17
C LEU A 824 5.84 12.12 -14.94
N ILE A 825 4.64 11.58 -14.72
CA ILE A 825 4.23 10.96 -13.45
C ILE A 825 3.39 9.69 -13.68
N VAL A 826 2.48 9.72 -14.66
CA VAL A 826 1.51 8.65 -14.91
C VAL A 826 2.19 7.31 -15.23
N LYS A 827 1.72 6.23 -14.60
CA LYS A 827 2.10 4.86 -14.94
C LYS A 827 0.95 4.19 -15.69
N GLU A 828 1.27 3.58 -16.82
CA GLU A 828 0.31 2.94 -17.71
C GLU A 828 0.34 1.42 -17.53
N PHE A 829 -0.81 0.76 -17.36
CA PHE A 829 -0.90 -0.68 -17.22
C PHE A 829 -1.43 -1.32 -18.51
N LEU A 830 -0.61 -2.19 -19.12
CA LEU A 830 -0.84 -2.72 -20.46
C LEU A 830 -1.00 -4.23 -20.46
N SER A 831 -2.10 -4.70 -21.06
CA SER A 831 -2.25 -6.05 -21.58
C SER A 831 -1.68 -6.13 -22.99
N ILE A 832 -0.78 -7.09 -23.23
CA ILE A 832 -0.12 -7.33 -24.51
C ILE A 832 -0.35 -8.79 -24.90
N ALA A 833 -0.74 -9.03 -26.15
CA ALA A 833 -0.82 -10.35 -26.77
C ALA A 833 -0.21 -10.32 -28.18
N LEU A 834 0.73 -11.22 -28.46
CA LEU A 834 1.41 -11.37 -29.74
C LEU A 834 1.25 -12.81 -30.24
N SER A 835 0.93 -12.99 -31.52
CA SER A 835 0.91 -14.32 -32.16
C SER A 835 1.77 -14.32 -33.43
N VAL A 836 2.84 -15.11 -33.42
CA VAL A 836 3.76 -15.28 -34.55
C VAL A 836 3.29 -16.40 -35.47
N TYR A 837 3.36 -16.16 -36.78
CA TYR A 837 3.07 -17.16 -37.81
C TYR A 837 4.24 -17.26 -38.81
N GLN A 838 4.56 -18.47 -39.24
CA GLN A 838 5.52 -18.74 -40.32
C GLN A 838 4.78 -19.10 -41.62
N ASN A 839 5.32 -18.68 -42.76
CA ASN A 839 4.80 -19.00 -44.09
C ASN A 839 5.41 -20.32 -44.60
N SER A 840 4.65 -21.40 -44.52
CA SER A 840 5.04 -22.71 -45.06
C SER A 840 4.30 -22.99 -46.36
N GLN A 841 5.02 -22.90 -47.49
CA GLN A 841 4.51 -23.18 -48.84
C GLN A 841 3.25 -22.39 -49.24
N GLY A 842 3.10 -21.16 -48.72
CA GLY A 842 1.94 -20.29 -48.98
C GLY A 842 0.79 -20.43 -47.98
N ALA A 843 0.93 -21.24 -46.93
CA ALA A 843 0.03 -21.30 -45.79
C ALA A 843 0.69 -20.69 -44.54
N TRP A 844 -0.07 -19.91 -43.77
CA TRP A 844 0.38 -19.40 -42.47
C TRP A 844 0.14 -20.43 -41.38
N VAL A 845 1.20 -20.80 -40.65
CA VAL A 845 1.16 -21.76 -39.54
C VAL A 845 1.53 -21.03 -38.25
N PRO A 846 0.76 -21.15 -37.15
CA PRO A 846 1.13 -20.59 -35.85
C PRO A 846 2.47 -21.14 -35.39
N LEU A 847 3.29 -20.28 -34.79
CA LEU A 847 4.67 -20.58 -34.41
C LEU A 847 4.89 -20.37 -32.91
N GLU A 848 4.47 -19.21 -32.39
CA GLU A 848 4.62 -18.82 -30.99
C GLU A 848 3.50 -17.87 -30.59
N ASP A 849 2.93 -18.06 -29.40
CA ASP A 849 1.99 -17.12 -28.77
C ASP A 849 2.65 -16.57 -27.50
N TYR A 850 2.55 -15.26 -27.31
CA TYR A 850 3.08 -14.52 -26.18
C TYR A 850 1.97 -13.65 -25.57
N SER A 851 1.88 -13.60 -24.25
CA SER A 851 0.95 -12.71 -23.55
C SER A 851 1.57 -12.20 -22.26
N ASN A 852 1.40 -10.91 -21.96
CA ASN A 852 1.89 -10.29 -20.74
C ASN A 852 0.94 -9.20 -20.24
N PHE A 853 0.94 -8.97 -18.93
CA PHE A 853 0.29 -7.82 -18.29
C PHE A 853 1.32 -7.16 -17.36
N LEU A 854 1.51 -5.85 -17.50
CA LEU A 854 2.55 -5.11 -16.78
C LEU A 854 2.29 -3.60 -16.77
N GLY A 855 2.85 -2.89 -15.79
CA GLY A 855 2.83 -1.42 -15.75
C GLY A 855 4.15 -0.78 -16.21
N VAL A 856 4.09 0.17 -17.14
CA VAL A 856 5.22 0.95 -17.68
C VAL A 856 5.26 2.32 -17.00
N PRO A 857 6.27 2.61 -16.16
CA PRO A 857 6.38 3.90 -15.46
C PRO A 857 6.64 5.08 -16.41
N ALA A 858 6.23 6.29 -15.99
CA ALA A 858 6.60 7.53 -16.66
C ALA A 858 8.11 7.65 -16.89
N GLY A 859 8.50 8.07 -18.09
CA GLY A 859 9.89 8.19 -18.50
C GLY A 859 10.57 6.85 -18.86
N HIS A 860 9.83 5.75 -19.02
CA HIS A 860 10.37 4.41 -19.33
C HIS A 860 9.65 3.75 -20.52
N SER A 861 10.25 2.68 -21.04
CA SER A 861 9.73 1.88 -22.15
C SER A 861 9.87 0.38 -21.88
N TYR A 862 8.88 -0.37 -22.37
CA TYR A 862 8.87 -1.82 -22.37
C TYR A 862 9.15 -2.35 -23.76
N VAL A 863 10.19 -3.18 -23.90
CA VAL A 863 10.73 -3.61 -25.19
C VAL A 863 10.69 -5.13 -25.31
N ILE A 864 10.06 -5.57 -26.40
CA ILE A 864 10.02 -6.97 -26.83
C ILE A 864 10.86 -7.10 -28.12
N MET A 865 11.80 -8.04 -28.13
CA MET A 865 12.58 -8.40 -29.31
C MET A 865 11.89 -9.52 -30.09
N PHE A 866 11.80 -9.38 -31.41
CA PHE A 866 11.50 -10.46 -32.33
C PHE A 866 12.75 -10.81 -33.15
N ASN A 867 13.22 -12.06 -33.06
CA ASN A 867 14.39 -12.54 -33.79
C ASN A 867 14.04 -13.76 -34.67
N ASN A 868 14.06 -13.56 -35.99
CA ASN A 868 13.88 -14.62 -36.98
C ASN A 868 15.21 -15.13 -37.58
N ARG A 869 16.34 -14.56 -37.18
CA ARG A 869 17.68 -14.89 -37.69
C ARG A 869 18.32 -16.02 -36.87
N LEU A 870 17.74 -17.20 -37.01
CA LEU A 870 18.13 -18.42 -36.30
C LEU A 870 19.34 -19.09 -36.98
N ALA A 871 20.49 -18.43 -36.92
CA ALA A 871 21.74 -18.99 -37.43
C ALA A 871 22.26 -20.14 -36.55
N PRO A 872 22.99 -21.12 -37.11
CA PRO A 872 23.61 -22.19 -36.33
C PRO A 872 24.70 -21.62 -35.40
N SER A 873 24.90 -22.22 -34.24
CA SER A 873 25.91 -21.87 -33.25
C SER A 873 26.82 -23.06 -32.94
N ILE A 874 28.11 -22.82 -32.70
CA ILE A 874 29.06 -23.90 -32.33
C ILE A 874 29.33 -23.83 -30.83
N TYR A 875 28.63 -24.64 -30.05
CA TYR A 875 28.68 -24.62 -28.58
C TYR A 875 30.02 -25.13 -28.03
N ALA A 876 30.61 -26.14 -28.68
CA ALA A 876 31.92 -26.67 -28.30
C ALA A 876 32.63 -27.28 -29.50
N ALA A 877 33.96 -27.30 -29.45
CA ALA A 877 34.76 -28.09 -30.37
C ALA A 877 35.92 -28.78 -29.64
N GLY A 878 36.76 -29.52 -30.35
CA GLY A 878 37.93 -30.14 -29.76
C GLY A 878 38.84 -30.83 -30.78
N PHE A 879 40.12 -30.95 -30.42
CA PHE A 879 41.16 -31.58 -31.22
C PHE A 879 41.58 -32.90 -30.58
N PHE A 880 41.14 -34.01 -31.16
CA PHE A 880 41.37 -35.36 -30.62
C PHE A 880 42.52 -36.05 -31.38
N ASN A 881 43.42 -36.71 -30.64
CA ASN A 881 44.64 -37.40 -31.14
C ASN A 881 45.73 -36.49 -31.77
N ALA A 882 45.70 -35.18 -31.54
CA ALA A 882 46.56 -34.20 -32.22
C ALA A 882 48.04 -34.12 -31.77
N GLU A 883 48.63 -35.18 -31.21
CA GLU A 883 50.07 -35.20 -30.89
C GLU A 883 50.92 -35.54 -32.12
N VAL A 884 51.80 -34.62 -32.50
CA VAL A 884 52.69 -34.75 -33.66
C VAL A 884 54.15 -34.61 -33.24
N ASP A 885 54.93 -35.67 -33.49
CA ASP A 885 56.37 -35.60 -33.65
C ASP A 885 56.66 -35.50 -35.16
N SER A 886 57.39 -34.46 -35.60
CA SER A 886 57.75 -34.21 -37.00
C SER A 886 58.55 -35.34 -37.69
N SER A 887 58.97 -36.38 -36.95
CA SER A 887 59.50 -37.62 -37.52
C SER A 887 58.44 -38.67 -37.92
N GLY A 888 57.15 -38.45 -37.62
CA GLY A 888 56.04 -39.39 -37.85
C GLY A 888 54.85 -38.84 -38.65
N SER A 889 53.87 -39.69 -38.95
CA SER A 889 52.60 -39.28 -39.57
C SER A 889 51.63 -38.75 -38.52
N CYS A 890 51.17 -37.51 -38.68
CA CYS A 890 50.15 -36.87 -37.85
C CYS A 890 48.75 -37.40 -38.16
N GLN A 891 47.88 -37.53 -37.16
CA GLN A 891 46.43 -37.70 -37.35
C GLN A 891 45.70 -36.59 -36.60
N LEU A 892 45.00 -35.72 -37.33
CA LEU A 892 44.18 -34.66 -36.76
C LEU A 892 42.72 -35.13 -36.73
N GLY A 893 42.19 -35.39 -35.54
CA GLY A 893 40.76 -35.48 -35.29
C GLY A 893 40.22 -34.12 -34.86
N VAL A 894 39.11 -33.67 -35.44
CA VAL A 894 38.35 -32.49 -35.00
C VAL A 894 36.92 -32.92 -34.75
N ARG A 895 36.31 -32.43 -33.67
CA ARG A 895 34.87 -32.53 -33.43
C ARG A 895 34.31 -31.15 -33.14
N ALA A 896 33.08 -30.89 -33.58
CA ALA A 896 32.33 -29.69 -33.28
C ALA A 896 30.89 -30.08 -32.93
N PHE A 897 30.41 -29.65 -31.77
CA PHE A 897 29.01 -29.72 -31.41
C PHE A 897 28.33 -28.45 -31.93
N VAL A 898 27.42 -28.64 -32.89
CA VAL A 898 26.74 -27.57 -33.61
C VAL A 898 25.25 -27.66 -33.34
N PHE A 899 24.70 -26.58 -32.82
CA PHE A 899 23.27 -26.42 -32.58
C PHE A 899 22.69 -25.50 -33.66
N ASP A 900 21.50 -25.83 -34.14
CA ASP A 900 20.70 -24.96 -35.00
C ASP A 900 19.27 -24.93 -34.42
N PRO A 901 18.65 -23.75 -34.22
CA PRO A 901 17.31 -23.66 -33.65
C PRO A 901 16.23 -24.35 -34.51
N ASN A 902 16.44 -24.49 -35.83
CA ASN A 902 15.55 -25.23 -36.72
C ASN A 902 15.79 -26.76 -36.66
N GLY A 903 16.76 -27.20 -35.87
CA GLY A 903 17.17 -28.59 -35.66
C GLY A 903 18.42 -28.99 -36.45
N PRO A 904 19.12 -30.08 -36.04
CA PRO A 904 20.44 -30.43 -36.59
C PRO A 904 20.44 -30.72 -38.10
N TYR A 905 19.28 -31.05 -38.69
CA TYR A 905 19.13 -31.26 -40.12
C TYR A 905 19.11 -29.97 -40.96
N ASP A 906 18.97 -28.79 -40.34
CA ASP A 906 19.07 -27.51 -41.03
C ASP A 906 20.53 -27.06 -41.24
N VAL A 907 21.50 -27.70 -40.57
CA VAL A 907 22.93 -27.46 -40.78
C VAL A 907 23.37 -28.05 -42.13
N SER A 908 23.49 -27.19 -43.14
CA SER A 908 23.92 -27.52 -44.50
C SER A 908 25.38 -27.96 -44.59
N ARG A 909 26.28 -27.33 -43.84
CA ARG A 909 27.69 -27.75 -43.74
C ARG A 909 28.42 -27.18 -42.52
N VAL A 910 29.44 -27.90 -42.08
CA VAL A 910 30.43 -27.45 -41.08
C VAL A 910 31.82 -27.57 -41.69
N GLU A 911 32.57 -26.48 -41.76
CA GLU A 911 33.85 -26.39 -42.50
C GLU A 911 34.99 -25.85 -41.63
N LEU A 912 36.20 -26.39 -41.83
CA LEU A 912 37.44 -25.87 -41.24
C LEU A 912 37.95 -24.65 -42.01
N CYS A 913 38.36 -23.63 -41.27
CA CYS A 913 38.94 -22.37 -41.74
C CYS A 913 40.32 -22.13 -41.10
N TYR A 914 41.14 -21.30 -41.74
CA TYR A 914 42.39 -20.79 -41.17
C TYR A 914 42.54 -19.30 -41.49
N GLY A 915 42.58 -18.45 -40.47
CA GLY A 915 42.65 -16.99 -40.62
C GLY A 915 41.48 -16.42 -41.45
N GLY A 916 40.26 -16.89 -41.20
CA GLY A 916 39.05 -16.53 -41.93
C GLY A 916 38.89 -17.16 -43.32
N VAL A 917 39.84 -17.97 -43.79
CA VAL A 917 39.81 -18.58 -45.13
C VAL A 917 39.38 -20.06 -45.04
N PRO A 918 38.28 -20.48 -45.70
CA PRO A 918 37.86 -21.88 -45.73
C PRO A 918 38.88 -22.81 -46.39
N LEU A 919 39.09 -23.98 -45.81
CA LEU A 919 40.10 -24.97 -46.23
C LEU A 919 39.54 -26.04 -47.20
N GLY A 920 38.23 -26.06 -47.48
CA GLY A 920 37.59 -27.12 -48.25
C GLY A 920 37.55 -28.47 -47.51
N LYS A 921 37.59 -28.44 -46.17
CA LYS A 921 37.61 -29.60 -45.29
C LYS A 921 36.38 -29.56 -44.39
N PHE A 922 35.50 -30.54 -44.56
CA PHE A 922 34.17 -30.56 -43.94
C PHE A 922 34.08 -31.61 -42.84
N LEU A 923 33.51 -31.21 -41.71
CA LEU A 923 33.10 -32.11 -40.64
C LEU A 923 31.74 -32.73 -41.04
N ARG A 924 31.43 -33.91 -40.50
CA ARG A 924 30.25 -34.70 -40.84
C ARG A 924 29.56 -35.24 -39.60
N ASP A 925 28.25 -35.13 -39.61
CA ASP A 925 27.32 -35.83 -38.73
C ASP A 925 26.62 -36.89 -39.62
N ASP A 926 27.27 -38.04 -39.81
CA ASP A 926 26.85 -39.10 -40.76
C ASP A 926 26.98 -40.55 -40.23
N GLY A 927 27.24 -40.70 -38.93
CA GLY A 927 27.36 -41.96 -38.19
C GLY A 927 28.54 -42.83 -38.62
N LYS A 928 29.62 -42.22 -39.12
CA LYS A 928 30.80 -42.91 -39.65
C LYS A 928 32.10 -42.25 -39.19
N TYR A 929 33.20 -42.99 -39.35
CA TYR A 929 34.53 -42.59 -38.91
C TYR A 929 34.57 -42.38 -37.38
N ASP A 930 34.92 -41.18 -36.93
CA ASP A 930 34.99 -40.81 -35.51
C ASP A 930 33.67 -40.20 -34.99
N ASP A 931 32.60 -40.18 -35.80
CA ASP A 931 31.23 -39.89 -35.40
C ASP A 931 30.49 -41.21 -35.05
N ALA A 932 29.74 -41.18 -33.95
CA ALA A 932 29.06 -42.34 -33.38
C ALA A 932 27.54 -42.41 -33.69
N ILE A 933 26.85 -41.29 -33.94
CA ILE A 933 25.39 -41.23 -34.06
C ILE A 933 25.00 -40.16 -35.09
N ALA A 934 24.51 -40.61 -36.26
CA ALA A 934 24.07 -39.68 -37.31
C ALA A 934 22.82 -38.87 -36.90
N GLY A 935 22.90 -37.55 -37.08
CA GLY A 935 21.88 -36.56 -36.77
C GLY A 935 21.85 -36.10 -35.31
N ASP A 936 22.93 -36.28 -34.53
CA ASP A 936 22.98 -35.85 -33.12
C ASP A 936 23.56 -34.43 -32.90
N GLY A 937 24.02 -33.77 -33.97
CA GLY A 937 24.62 -32.43 -33.92
C GLY A 937 26.13 -32.44 -33.67
N ILE A 938 26.77 -33.61 -33.53
CA ILE A 938 28.23 -33.74 -33.34
C ILE A 938 28.90 -34.01 -34.69
N PHE A 939 29.35 -32.94 -35.33
CA PHE A 939 30.09 -33.02 -36.58
C PHE A 939 31.55 -33.43 -36.31
N THR A 940 32.07 -34.42 -37.04
CA THR A 940 33.46 -34.90 -36.87
C THR A 940 34.27 -34.90 -38.17
N PHE A 941 35.58 -34.77 -38.05
CA PHE A 941 36.55 -34.83 -39.13
C PHE A 941 37.82 -35.55 -38.65
N SER A 942 38.45 -36.36 -39.50
CA SER A 942 39.65 -37.12 -39.14
C SER A 942 40.53 -37.30 -40.39
N GLU A 943 41.71 -36.70 -40.41
CA GLU A 943 42.65 -36.81 -41.54
C GLU A 943 44.08 -37.11 -41.09
N ARG A 944 44.77 -37.97 -41.84
CA ARG A 944 46.18 -38.30 -41.61
C ARG A 944 47.09 -37.49 -42.52
N PHE A 945 47.92 -36.65 -41.91
CA PHE A 945 48.96 -35.89 -42.59
C PHE A 945 50.28 -36.71 -42.65
N MET A 946 50.93 -36.68 -43.80
CA MET A 946 52.24 -37.30 -43.99
C MET A 946 53.36 -36.41 -43.42
N PRO A 947 54.54 -36.97 -43.05
CA PRO A 947 55.68 -36.17 -42.61
C PRO A 947 56.01 -35.04 -43.60
N GLY A 948 56.17 -33.82 -43.09
CA GLY A 948 56.43 -32.62 -43.91
C GLY A 948 55.22 -31.98 -44.61
N THR A 949 53.98 -32.37 -44.27
CA THR A 949 52.76 -31.72 -44.80
C THR A 949 52.36 -30.45 -44.02
N LEU A 950 52.76 -30.36 -42.75
CA LEU A 950 52.59 -29.20 -41.87
C LEU A 950 53.96 -28.78 -41.34
N ASP A 951 54.20 -27.48 -41.24
CA ASP A 951 55.41 -26.95 -40.62
C ASP A 951 55.31 -27.05 -39.09
N PRO A 952 56.42 -27.23 -38.36
CA PRO A 952 56.44 -27.14 -36.90
C PRO A 952 56.02 -25.74 -36.42
N ALA A 953 54.79 -25.63 -35.93
CA ALA A 953 54.17 -24.39 -35.49
C ALA A 953 52.98 -24.64 -34.55
N VAL A 954 52.51 -23.56 -33.91
CA VAL A 954 51.24 -23.53 -33.18
C VAL A 954 50.17 -23.00 -34.13
N TYR A 955 49.06 -23.73 -34.28
CA TYR A 955 47.97 -23.40 -35.19
C TYR A 955 46.66 -23.18 -34.42
N ARG A 956 45.93 -22.12 -34.81
CA ARG A 956 44.50 -21.94 -34.48
C ARG A 956 43.70 -22.27 -35.73
N LEU A 957 42.96 -23.36 -35.71
CA LEU A 957 41.94 -23.63 -36.72
C LEU A 957 40.62 -23.01 -36.27
N GLU A 958 39.89 -22.52 -37.25
CA GLU A 958 38.54 -22.00 -37.08
C GLU A 958 37.53 -23.03 -37.59
N ILE A 959 36.33 -23.06 -37.03
CA ILE A 959 35.23 -23.90 -37.52
C ILE A 959 34.03 -23.01 -37.79
N LEU A 960 33.40 -23.18 -38.95
CA LEU A 960 32.26 -22.39 -39.40
C LEU A 960 31.10 -23.32 -39.76
N ALA A 961 29.96 -23.16 -39.09
CA ALA A 961 28.70 -23.80 -39.48
C ALA A 961 27.93 -22.91 -40.46
N THR A 962 27.10 -23.51 -41.31
CA THR A 962 26.21 -22.82 -42.24
C THR A 962 24.92 -23.62 -42.38
N ASP A 963 23.76 -22.97 -42.25
CA ASP A 963 22.43 -23.59 -42.41
C ASP A 963 22.04 -23.74 -43.90
N ILE A 964 20.85 -24.28 -44.17
CA ILE A 964 20.29 -24.44 -45.53
C ILE A 964 19.94 -23.07 -46.16
N ALA A 965 19.57 -22.07 -45.35
CA ALA A 965 19.30 -20.70 -45.81
C ALA A 965 20.58 -19.93 -46.22
N GLY A 966 21.74 -20.34 -45.71
CA GLY A 966 23.05 -19.71 -45.90
C GLY A 966 23.51 -18.80 -44.76
N ASN A 967 22.78 -18.73 -43.64
CA ASN A 967 23.26 -18.10 -42.41
C ASN A 967 24.44 -18.87 -41.84
N LYS A 968 25.23 -18.21 -41.00
CA LYS A 968 26.52 -18.71 -40.53
C LYS A 968 26.68 -18.48 -39.04
N SER A 969 27.33 -19.43 -38.38
CA SER A 969 27.76 -19.27 -36.99
C SER A 969 28.81 -18.17 -36.84
N VAL A 970 29.07 -17.77 -35.61
CA VAL A 970 30.40 -17.22 -35.29
C VAL A 970 31.42 -18.32 -35.57
N SER A 971 32.59 -17.97 -36.14
CA SER A 971 33.66 -18.95 -36.31
C SER A 971 34.20 -19.34 -34.93
N TRP A 972 33.99 -20.57 -34.49
CA TRP A 972 34.67 -21.11 -33.32
C TRP A 972 36.19 -21.07 -33.56
N PRO A 973 37.05 -20.68 -32.61
CA PRO A 973 36.81 -20.49 -31.18
C PRO A 973 36.53 -19.04 -30.75
N TYR A 974 36.07 -18.16 -31.64
CA TYR A 974 35.77 -16.78 -31.26
C TYR A 974 34.45 -16.69 -30.48
N LEU A 975 34.45 -15.88 -29.43
CA LEU A 975 33.27 -15.39 -28.73
C LEU A 975 32.96 -13.98 -29.24
N ASN A 976 31.75 -13.73 -29.75
CA ASN A 976 31.37 -12.43 -30.30
C ASN A 976 30.69 -11.55 -29.23
N ILE A 977 31.24 -10.38 -28.94
CA ILE A 977 30.74 -9.46 -27.91
C ILE A 977 30.00 -8.27 -28.55
N LEU A 978 28.72 -8.09 -28.24
CA LEU A 978 27.87 -6.99 -28.71
C LEU A 978 27.86 -5.78 -27.75
N SER A 979 27.69 -4.57 -28.27
CA SER A 979 27.60 -3.34 -27.46
C SER A 979 26.19 -3.01 -27.02
N VAL A 980 25.85 -3.28 -25.75
CA VAL A 980 24.67 -2.72 -25.08
C VAL A 980 25.00 -2.33 -23.63
N PRO A 981 24.50 -1.20 -23.09
CA PRO A 981 24.65 -0.84 -21.68
C PRO A 981 23.83 -1.70 -20.70
N LEU A 982 24.05 -1.46 -19.41
CA LEU A 982 23.63 -2.26 -18.25
C LEU A 982 22.11 -2.51 -18.08
N GLY A 983 21.77 -3.78 -17.87
CA GLY A 983 20.63 -4.27 -17.08
C GLY A 983 20.96 -5.68 -16.59
N PHE A 984 20.79 -5.97 -15.28
CA PHE A 984 21.16 -7.26 -14.68
C PHE A 984 19.98 -7.93 -13.97
N SER A 985 19.75 -9.21 -14.21
CA SER A 985 19.48 -10.26 -13.19
C SER A 985 19.30 -11.64 -13.83
N GLU A 986 19.21 -12.69 -12.99
CA GLU A 986 19.40 -14.08 -13.39
C GLU A 986 18.13 -14.79 -13.91
N PRO A 987 18.21 -15.62 -14.98
CA PRO A 987 17.16 -16.57 -15.35
C PRO A 987 17.17 -17.82 -14.46
N THR A 988 15.97 -18.37 -14.19
CA THR A 988 15.79 -19.60 -13.39
C THR A 988 15.87 -20.88 -14.22
N PHE A 989 16.54 -21.91 -13.68
CA PHE A 989 16.81 -23.20 -14.36
C PHE A 989 15.68 -24.23 -14.19
N LYS A 990 15.49 -25.09 -15.21
CA LYS A 990 14.86 -26.42 -15.14
C LYS A 990 15.71 -27.42 -15.91
N SER A 991 15.97 -28.60 -15.34
CA SER A 991 16.92 -29.59 -15.86
C SER A 991 16.27 -30.67 -16.75
N PHE A 992 16.93 -31.03 -17.87
CA PHE A 992 16.55 -32.13 -18.79
C PHE A 992 17.79 -32.77 -19.45
N GLN A 993 17.74 -34.05 -19.85
CA GLN A 993 18.94 -34.88 -20.14
C GLN A 993 19.01 -35.43 -21.59
N THR A 994 20.21 -35.54 -22.20
CA THR A 994 20.53 -36.39 -23.39
C THR A 994 22.02 -36.79 -23.42
N ARG A 995 22.46 -37.72 -24.29
CA ARG A 995 23.65 -38.61 -24.08
C ARG A 995 24.79 -38.46 -25.09
N MET A 996 26.00 -38.06 -24.66
CA MET A 996 27.22 -38.07 -25.47
C MET A 996 28.10 -39.29 -25.15
N THR A 997 28.66 -39.95 -26.17
CA THR A 997 29.57 -41.10 -25.99
C THR A 997 30.93 -40.84 -26.65
N VAL A 998 31.94 -40.56 -25.83
CA VAL A 998 33.32 -40.29 -26.30
C VAL A 998 34.25 -41.45 -25.96
N GLN A 999 35.00 -41.95 -26.95
CA GLN A 999 36.06 -42.94 -26.74
C GLN A 999 37.35 -42.28 -26.25
N LYS A 1000 38.01 -42.90 -25.27
CA LYS A 1000 39.31 -42.44 -24.76
C LYS A 1000 40.39 -42.49 -25.86
N SER A 1001 41.05 -41.36 -26.11
CA SER A 1001 42.23 -41.27 -26.98
C SER A 1001 43.44 -42.01 -26.39
N ARG A 1002 44.43 -42.33 -27.23
CA ARG A 1002 45.63 -43.06 -26.77
C ARG A 1002 46.61 -42.12 -26.09
N ARG A 1003 46.96 -42.47 -24.85
CA ARG A 1003 47.94 -41.84 -23.95
C ARG A 1003 49.11 -41.15 -24.65
N ALA A 1004 49.21 -39.84 -24.42
CA ALA A 1004 50.46 -39.08 -24.52
C ALA A 1004 51.50 -39.62 -23.52
N ALA A 1005 52.78 -39.61 -23.91
CA ALA A 1005 53.88 -39.98 -23.03
C ALA A 1005 54.48 -38.72 -22.39
N GLY A 1006 53.88 -38.24 -21.28
CA GLY A 1006 54.28 -36.96 -20.68
C GLY A 1006 54.01 -36.73 -19.20
N GLY A 1007 52.98 -37.36 -18.59
CA GLY A 1007 52.60 -37.08 -17.20
C GLY A 1007 52.20 -35.61 -16.98
N ALA A 1008 51.43 -35.08 -17.93
CA ALA A 1008 50.92 -33.71 -17.94
C ALA A 1008 49.52 -33.72 -18.58
N PRO A 1009 48.62 -32.80 -18.18
CA PRO A 1009 47.22 -32.84 -18.56
C PRO A 1009 46.99 -32.43 -20.01
N VAL A 1010 45.89 -32.90 -20.60
CA VAL A 1010 45.49 -32.60 -21.99
C VAL A 1010 44.04 -32.12 -22.02
N ILE A 1011 43.80 -30.95 -22.59
CA ILE A 1011 42.46 -30.45 -22.89
C ILE A 1011 42.05 -31.02 -24.25
N LEU A 1012 41.01 -31.86 -24.25
CA LEU A 1012 40.54 -32.60 -25.42
C LEU A 1012 39.48 -31.81 -26.21
N GLY A 1013 38.75 -30.92 -25.54
CA GLY A 1013 37.74 -30.04 -26.13
C GLY A 1013 37.22 -29.00 -25.13
N GLY A 1014 36.41 -28.08 -25.62
CA GLY A 1014 35.90 -26.94 -24.85
C GLY A 1014 35.19 -25.90 -25.73
N GLY A 1015 34.46 -25.00 -25.10
CA GLY A 1015 33.70 -23.95 -25.79
C GLY A 1015 32.68 -23.25 -24.92
N PHE A 1016 31.83 -22.45 -25.59
CA PHE A 1016 30.82 -21.57 -25.00
C PHE A 1016 29.46 -22.27 -25.07
N PHE A 1017 29.13 -23.00 -24.01
CA PHE A 1017 28.04 -23.96 -24.03
C PHE A 1017 26.71 -23.25 -23.80
N GLY A 1018 26.00 -22.96 -24.90
CA GLY A 1018 24.70 -22.29 -24.93
C GLY A 1018 24.62 -21.14 -25.95
N ARG A 1019 25.66 -20.30 -26.08
CA ARG A 1019 25.70 -19.15 -27.02
C ARG A 1019 27.14 -18.81 -27.44
N ASP A 1020 27.34 -18.50 -28.73
CA ASP A 1020 28.61 -18.02 -29.30
C ASP A 1020 28.69 -16.48 -29.43
N THR A 1021 27.56 -15.80 -29.17
CA THR A 1021 27.38 -14.35 -29.19
C THR A 1021 26.75 -13.90 -27.88
N VAL A 1022 27.31 -12.86 -27.26
CA VAL A 1022 26.96 -12.41 -25.90
C VAL A 1022 27.00 -10.88 -25.77
N GLN A 1023 26.21 -10.33 -24.86
CA GLN A 1023 26.22 -8.91 -24.48
C GLN A 1023 26.27 -8.72 -22.96
N THR A 1024 26.45 -7.47 -22.49
CA THR A 1024 26.36 -7.13 -21.06
C THR A 1024 25.11 -7.74 -20.42
N GLY A 1025 25.27 -8.49 -19.33
CA GLY A 1025 24.15 -9.11 -18.61
C GLY A 1025 23.66 -10.45 -19.15
N ASP A 1026 24.12 -10.95 -20.29
CA ASP A 1026 23.88 -12.36 -20.66
C ASP A 1026 24.67 -13.30 -19.73
N ILE A 1027 24.15 -14.50 -19.48
CA ILE A 1027 24.93 -15.59 -18.88
C ILE A 1027 25.94 -16.10 -19.90
N PHE A 1028 27.19 -16.22 -19.45
CA PHE A 1028 28.29 -16.87 -20.13
C PHE A 1028 28.68 -18.14 -19.38
N ARG A 1029 28.56 -19.30 -20.03
CA ARG A 1029 29.07 -20.61 -19.55
C ARG A 1029 30.19 -21.06 -20.48
N ILE A 1030 31.35 -21.38 -19.92
CA ILE A 1030 32.47 -21.99 -20.63
C ILE A 1030 32.77 -23.36 -20.01
N LEU A 1031 33.17 -24.33 -20.84
CA LEU A 1031 33.63 -25.64 -20.37
C LEU A 1031 34.94 -26.06 -21.04
N ALA A 1032 35.67 -26.94 -20.34
CA ALA A 1032 36.86 -27.62 -20.82
C ALA A 1032 36.80 -29.11 -20.40
N TYR A 1033 36.88 -30.00 -21.38
CA TYR A 1033 37.03 -31.44 -21.13
C TYR A 1033 38.52 -31.78 -21.04
N VAL A 1034 38.95 -32.24 -19.86
CA VAL A 1034 40.35 -32.47 -19.50
C VAL A 1034 40.56 -33.95 -19.17
N ASP A 1035 41.65 -34.54 -19.67
CA ASP A 1035 42.12 -35.88 -19.28
C ASP A 1035 43.58 -35.78 -18.85
N ASP A 1036 43.99 -36.62 -17.90
CA ASP A 1036 45.36 -36.68 -17.41
C ASP A 1036 45.90 -38.13 -17.45
N PRO A 1037 47.12 -38.38 -17.97
CA PRO A 1037 47.72 -39.71 -17.99
C PRO A 1037 47.83 -40.41 -16.63
N ASP A 1038 48.00 -39.64 -15.55
CA ASP A 1038 48.12 -40.09 -14.15
C ASP A 1038 46.76 -40.00 -13.40
N GLY A 1039 45.76 -39.36 -14.01
CA GLY A 1039 44.33 -39.44 -13.69
C GLY A 1039 43.71 -38.11 -13.25
N LEU A 1040 42.39 -37.94 -13.42
CA LEU A 1040 41.67 -36.68 -13.13
C LEU A 1040 41.95 -36.12 -11.73
N SER A 1041 42.14 -36.99 -10.74
CA SER A 1041 42.51 -36.60 -9.37
C SER A 1041 43.91 -35.97 -9.24
N ASP A 1042 44.74 -35.95 -10.27
CA ASP A 1042 46.04 -35.26 -10.28
C ASP A 1042 45.99 -33.82 -10.82
N ILE A 1043 44.85 -33.40 -11.39
CA ILE A 1043 44.61 -32.00 -11.75
C ILE A 1043 44.67 -31.12 -10.49
N ASP A 1044 45.48 -30.07 -10.54
CA ASP A 1044 45.57 -28.99 -9.53
C ASP A 1044 44.48 -27.95 -9.78
N ARG A 1045 44.36 -27.46 -11.03
CA ARG A 1045 43.32 -26.53 -11.47
C ARG A 1045 43.23 -26.44 -12.99
N VAL A 1046 42.09 -25.97 -13.48
CA VAL A 1046 41.88 -25.51 -14.85
C VAL A 1046 41.61 -24.00 -14.80
N GLU A 1047 42.35 -23.21 -15.59
CA GLU A 1047 42.36 -21.75 -15.49
C GLU A 1047 42.15 -21.11 -16.87
N LEU A 1048 41.37 -20.02 -16.89
CA LEU A 1048 41.04 -19.23 -18.08
C LEU A 1048 42.08 -18.11 -18.31
N PHE A 1049 42.47 -17.93 -19.56
CA PHE A 1049 43.46 -16.97 -20.04
C PHE A 1049 42.85 -16.12 -21.17
N LEU A 1050 43.35 -14.89 -21.34
CA LEU A 1050 43.12 -14.09 -22.55
C LEU A 1050 44.22 -14.35 -23.58
N GLU A 1051 43.88 -14.14 -24.86
CA GLU A 1051 44.77 -14.36 -26.00
C GLU A 1051 46.21 -13.83 -25.77
N GLY A 1052 47.19 -14.72 -25.92
CA GLY A 1052 48.60 -14.45 -25.63
C GLY A 1052 49.05 -14.82 -24.20
N GLY A 1053 48.35 -15.73 -23.52
CA GLY A 1053 48.78 -16.29 -22.24
C GLY A 1053 48.68 -15.35 -21.04
N LEU A 1054 47.72 -14.42 -21.04
CA LEU A 1054 47.45 -13.55 -19.89
C LEU A 1054 46.44 -14.22 -18.93
N PRO A 1055 46.83 -14.63 -17.71
CA PRO A 1055 45.91 -15.29 -16.77
C PRO A 1055 44.81 -14.33 -16.31
N THR A 1056 43.56 -14.78 -16.36
CA THR A 1056 42.42 -14.03 -15.82
C THR A 1056 42.27 -14.19 -14.32
N GLY A 1057 42.74 -15.33 -13.77
CA GLY A 1057 42.45 -15.76 -12.41
C GLY A 1057 41.06 -16.41 -12.23
N VAL A 1058 40.29 -16.57 -13.31
CA VAL A 1058 39.06 -17.38 -13.33
C VAL A 1058 39.45 -18.85 -13.43
N LEU A 1059 38.95 -19.64 -12.49
CA LEU A 1059 39.10 -21.09 -12.48
C LEU A 1059 37.83 -21.74 -13.03
N LEU A 1060 37.98 -22.91 -13.64
CA LEU A 1060 36.87 -23.79 -14.01
C LEU A 1060 36.84 -24.95 -13.00
N HIS A 1061 35.64 -25.41 -12.66
CA HIS A 1061 35.34 -26.34 -11.58
C HIS A 1061 34.62 -27.60 -12.10
N ASP A 1062 34.96 -28.75 -11.51
CA ASP A 1062 34.44 -30.10 -11.77
C ASP A 1062 33.98 -30.64 -10.41
N ASP A 1063 32.89 -30.04 -9.89
CA ASP A 1063 32.41 -30.17 -8.51
C ASP A 1063 30.88 -30.32 -8.38
N GLY A 1064 30.16 -30.41 -9.50
CA GLY A 1064 28.71 -30.50 -9.57
C GLY A 1064 27.97 -29.22 -9.16
N LEU A 1065 28.66 -28.07 -9.13
CA LEU A 1065 28.14 -26.75 -8.76
C LEU A 1065 28.52 -25.70 -9.83
N GLU A 1066 28.05 -24.46 -9.67
CA GLU A 1066 28.38 -23.31 -10.56
C GLU A 1066 28.15 -23.52 -12.08
N GLY A 1067 27.30 -24.49 -12.45
CA GLY A 1067 27.06 -24.86 -13.85
C GLY A 1067 27.88 -26.07 -14.31
N ASP A 1068 28.49 -26.83 -13.41
CA ASP A 1068 28.89 -28.21 -13.65
C ASP A 1068 27.73 -29.16 -13.30
N ASP A 1069 27.52 -30.17 -14.14
CA ASP A 1069 26.44 -31.15 -14.00
C ASP A 1069 26.88 -32.36 -13.15
N HIS A 1070 28.17 -32.74 -13.16
CA HIS A 1070 28.68 -33.97 -12.54
C HIS A 1070 30.13 -33.85 -12.02
N ALA A 1071 30.30 -33.75 -10.70
CA ALA A 1071 31.60 -33.75 -10.03
C ALA A 1071 32.49 -34.97 -10.36
N ASP A 1072 33.80 -34.72 -10.47
CA ASP A 1072 34.89 -35.66 -10.77
C ASP A 1072 34.75 -36.39 -12.14
N ASP A 1073 34.07 -35.81 -13.13
CA ASP A 1073 33.87 -36.43 -14.46
C ASP A 1073 34.89 -36.01 -15.53
N GLY A 1074 35.65 -34.94 -15.28
CA GLY A 1074 36.68 -34.38 -16.15
C GLY A 1074 36.20 -33.21 -17.01
N ILE A 1075 34.93 -32.79 -16.89
CA ILE A 1075 34.38 -31.59 -17.53
C ILE A 1075 34.41 -30.44 -16.51
N TYR A 1076 35.42 -29.58 -16.64
CA TYR A 1076 35.53 -28.37 -15.83
C TYR A 1076 34.69 -27.26 -16.46
N THR A 1077 33.84 -26.59 -15.68
CA THR A 1077 32.98 -25.50 -16.15
C THR A 1077 33.16 -24.21 -15.36
N PHE A 1078 32.74 -23.08 -15.94
CA PHE A 1078 32.59 -21.81 -15.23
C PHE A 1078 31.40 -21.05 -15.81
N GLN A 1079 30.55 -20.49 -14.95
CA GLN A 1079 29.38 -19.70 -15.34
C GLN A 1079 29.38 -18.32 -14.67
N THR A 1080 29.08 -17.26 -15.41
CA THR A 1080 28.97 -15.90 -14.87
C THR A 1080 28.10 -14.99 -15.73
N PHE A 1081 27.78 -13.78 -15.24
CA PHE A 1081 27.15 -12.74 -16.04
C PHE A 1081 28.18 -11.89 -16.75
N MET A 1082 27.94 -11.58 -18.03
CA MET A 1082 28.88 -10.76 -18.80
C MET A 1082 28.97 -9.34 -18.26
N PRO A 1083 30.15 -8.88 -17.80
CA PRO A 1083 30.32 -7.57 -17.21
C PRO A 1083 30.29 -6.46 -18.26
N ALA A 1084 29.82 -5.28 -17.86
CA ALA A 1084 29.85 -4.10 -18.72
C ALA A 1084 31.28 -3.62 -19.01
N GLY A 1085 31.49 -3.04 -20.20
CA GLY A 1085 32.76 -2.41 -20.58
C GLY A 1085 33.78 -3.31 -21.28
N LEU A 1086 33.38 -4.52 -21.67
CA LEU A 1086 34.17 -5.35 -22.58
C LEU A 1086 34.27 -4.70 -23.99
N PRO A 1087 35.41 -4.83 -24.70
CA PRO A 1087 35.53 -4.38 -26.08
C PRO A 1087 34.66 -5.25 -27.00
N THR A 1088 33.98 -4.62 -27.96
CA THR A 1088 33.13 -5.34 -28.91
C THR A 1088 33.92 -6.09 -29.99
N GLY A 1089 33.30 -7.15 -30.51
CA GLY A 1089 33.83 -8.01 -31.56
C GLY A 1089 34.31 -9.36 -31.03
N ASN A 1090 35.13 -10.03 -31.84
CA ASN A 1090 35.59 -11.40 -31.58
C ASN A 1090 36.72 -11.44 -30.55
N LEU A 1091 36.48 -12.14 -29.44
CA LEU A 1091 37.47 -12.46 -28.41
C LEU A 1091 37.88 -13.94 -28.52
N THR A 1092 39.18 -14.23 -28.45
CA THR A 1092 39.69 -15.59 -28.21
C THR A 1092 39.92 -15.77 -26.72
N LEU A 1093 39.31 -16.81 -26.13
CA LEU A 1093 39.60 -17.25 -24.78
C LEU A 1093 40.51 -18.49 -24.81
N GLU A 1094 41.52 -18.49 -23.95
CA GLU A 1094 42.54 -19.53 -23.84
C GLU A 1094 42.31 -20.34 -22.55
N ILE A 1095 42.55 -21.65 -22.56
CA ILE A 1095 42.40 -22.50 -21.36
C ILE A 1095 43.68 -23.31 -21.15
N ILE A 1096 44.14 -23.39 -19.91
CA ILE A 1096 45.29 -24.20 -19.50
C ILE A 1096 44.93 -25.01 -18.26
N ALA A 1097 45.13 -26.33 -18.33
CA ALA A 1097 45.04 -27.23 -17.19
C ALA A 1097 46.43 -27.42 -16.57
N PHE A 1098 46.49 -27.54 -15.24
CA PHE A 1098 47.72 -27.78 -14.48
C PHE A 1098 47.55 -29.03 -13.60
N ASP A 1099 48.60 -29.85 -13.51
CA ASP A 1099 48.65 -30.96 -12.55
C ASP A 1099 49.32 -30.55 -11.22
N LYS A 1100 49.22 -31.42 -10.23
CA LYS A 1100 49.81 -31.25 -8.88
C LYS A 1100 51.34 -31.35 -8.86
N SER A 1101 51.96 -31.84 -9.94
CA SER A 1101 53.41 -31.82 -10.15
C SER A 1101 53.89 -30.47 -10.72
N GLY A 1102 52.97 -29.62 -11.19
CA GLY A 1102 53.23 -28.31 -11.76
C GLY A 1102 53.51 -28.32 -13.27
N ASN A 1103 53.24 -29.41 -13.99
CA ASN A 1103 53.21 -29.36 -15.45
C ASN A 1103 51.87 -28.74 -15.92
N SER A 1104 51.83 -28.36 -17.19
CA SER A 1104 50.65 -27.72 -17.79
C SER A 1104 50.32 -28.34 -19.14
N SER A 1105 49.04 -28.29 -19.51
CA SER A 1105 48.59 -28.63 -20.85
C SER A 1105 49.18 -27.68 -21.91
N ALA A 1106 49.05 -28.05 -23.18
CA ALA A 1106 49.10 -27.05 -24.25
C ALA A 1106 47.97 -26.02 -24.06
N THR A 1107 48.18 -24.78 -24.51
CA THR A 1107 47.16 -23.75 -24.49
C THR A 1107 46.04 -24.10 -25.48
N TYR A 1108 44.88 -24.48 -24.94
CA TYR A 1108 43.66 -24.62 -25.72
C TYR A 1108 43.16 -23.21 -26.11
N PRO A 1109 42.59 -22.96 -27.30
CA PRO A 1109 42.17 -23.87 -28.37
C PRO A 1109 43.23 -24.13 -29.45
N TYR A 1110 44.53 -23.90 -29.19
CA TYR A 1110 45.57 -24.15 -30.19
C TYR A 1110 46.01 -25.62 -30.18
N PHE A 1111 46.42 -26.13 -31.34
CA PHE A 1111 47.20 -27.38 -31.42
C PHE A 1111 48.63 -27.10 -31.91
N THR A 1112 49.58 -27.91 -31.47
CA THR A 1112 51.01 -27.72 -31.73
C THR A 1112 51.57 -28.86 -32.57
N VAL A 1113 52.19 -28.53 -33.70
CA VAL A 1113 53.03 -29.45 -34.49
C VAL A 1113 54.48 -29.25 -34.06
N ARG A 1114 55.18 -30.30 -33.59
CA ARG A 1114 56.55 -30.23 -33.04
C ARG A 1114 57.61 -30.76 -33.99
#